data_AF-A0A067NWE0-F1
#
_entry.id   AF-A0A067NWE0-F1
#
_cell.length_a   1.000
_cell.length_b   1.000
_cell.length_c   1.000
_cell.angle_alpha   90.00
_cell.angle_beta   90.00
_cell.angle_gamma   90.00
#
_symmetry.space_group_name_H-M   'P 1'
#
loop_
_entity.id
_entity.type
_entity.pdbx_description
1 polymer ?
#
loop_
_entity_poly.entity_id
_entity_poly.type
_entity_poly.pdbx_seq_one_letter_code
_entity_poly.pdbx_strand_id
1 'polypeptide(L)'
;MAALKAEYSVFANPEFDPNEFANSILSGDALKSQAEPPAKEDISEAIAKLDAGVDDVSKQIKSLVTDHHQELLAQVARANDLGSSITSVRSGLAELDKSMEKLTQKVRTPYTALQTHASRLQKLQTASELLRRTSRFVILTRRLHVQMVDMNSPNKEDTATVTIEGEDEKERTIAKAALSIAELVALLDPPSASPDESNISLRSIKAVAAHIPFIEESRDKVTDEMQTMVINGLTTLDQSLLASSLQTAYNLRILPDLVQNLISDLSQAVEERIHNAFDLSRISKEVSKEPMSNNAQSPPTLYRSRVRTEPTNLTVPQYTAALWSRLENMIEEMAGCCDKVYTLEKVLKIKKDTVTHVVFLDETMKLLENTPSASFWTSLSRSLEKHARDASKNSSFLQQTLSTGYPRLLRLFHEFFAKIAVHTDTIYTHKFQSPETVLILRALSNFESLYLSRSANKLNETVGQALAGGTRNPPGVTEGTNVARAVVNELDSARFDPLLVRSVAKNAVTSLDMMLTRIDPLVVRDRSAVSLVGPTASVQQITNGQIVNFLYHCWTRLQKLASEYTESVYAILKPSIDNMQLAFQRIIDPMLTAIRREVAAIIARLHRVDLSKSIDSMTGLGGASIYMKDLVEKLAFVKAEILPTINIGEITKSWVVSIVQYVIRTFVLHVSIAKPLGESGKLQLTSDMTELEFALNALMVDRGQNKRGGDLETVGEDYRTLRALRPLLFLENSQLAEPKYTAGLPPLIVLHHILVRSPIPLPHSLHGWQEAEYVRWVDEHSDAEAWTLVESGLAHWEKISGSEGKEKAVADEYIRLARTVLGNVKD
;
A
#
# COMPACT_ATOMS: atom_id res chain seq x y z
N MET A 1 41.61 -112.36 23.36
CA MET A 1 40.87 -113.37 22.55
C MET A 1 41.86 -114.05 21.64
N ALA A 2 41.94 -115.37 21.49
CA ALA A 2 41.51 -116.53 22.28
C ALA A 2 41.69 -117.71 21.31
N ALA A 3 42.75 -118.48 21.49
CA ALA A 3 42.91 -119.79 20.85
C ALA A 3 43.07 -120.80 21.98
N LEU A 4 41.93 -121.25 22.54
CA LEU A 4 41.89 -122.28 23.57
C LEU A 4 40.76 -123.27 23.26
N LYS A 5 41.12 -124.54 23.41
CA LYS A 5 40.51 -125.74 22.81
C LYS A 5 39.04 -125.98 23.17
N ALA A 6 38.38 -126.78 22.31
CA ALA A 6 36.98 -127.18 22.41
C ALA A 6 36.58 -127.89 23.73
N GLU A 7 37.56 -128.44 24.47
CA GLU A 7 37.35 -129.12 25.76
C GLU A 7 36.77 -128.20 26.85
N TYR A 8 36.88 -126.87 26.70
CA TYR A 8 36.29 -125.90 27.63
C TYR A 8 34.98 -125.25 27.13
N SER A 9 34.43 -125.68 25.99
CA SER A 9 33.23 -125.09 25.40
C SER A 9 31.94 -125.33 26.20
N VAL A 10 31.89 -126.43 26.98
CA VAL A 10 30.73 -126.79 27.81
C VAL A 10 30.48 -125.76 28.93
N PHE A 11 31.55 -125.17 29.48
CA PHE A 11 31.47 -124.13 30.53
C PHE A 11 31.05 -122.75 30.01
N ALA A 12 30.85 -122.59 28.69
CA ALA A 12 30.42 -121.33 28.08
C ALA A 12 28.91 -121.27 27.77
N ASN A 13 28.15 -122.33 28.09
CA ASN A 13 26.72 -122.38 27.82
C ASN A 13 25.93 -121.71 28.98
N PRO A 14 25.01 -120.73 28.73
CA PRO A 14 24.39 -119.94 29.80
C PRO A 14 23.48 -120.69 30.80
N GLU A 15 23.03 -121.91 30.48
CA GLU A 15 22.18 -122.74 31.36
C GLU A 15 22.95 -123.94 31.98
N PHE A 16 24.27 -123.85 32.14
CA PHE A 16 25.08 -124.93 32.70
C PHE A 16 24.83 -125.15 34.22
N ASP A 17 24.19 -126.28 34.59
CA ASP A 17 24.09 -126.76 35.98
C ASP A 17 25.28 -127.70 36.33
N PRO A 18 26.16 -127.31 37.27
CA PRO A 18 27.30 -128.14 37.67
C PRO A 18 26.93 -129.50 38.28
N ASN A 19 25.73 -129.66 38.87
CA ASN A 19 25.36 -130.87 39.59
C ASN A 19 25.04 -132.04 38.65
N GLU A 20 24.49 -131.77 37.46
CA GLU A 20 24.23 -132.79 36.45
C GLU A 20 25.55 -133.33 35.86
N PHE A 21 26.51 -132.44 35.60
CA PHE A 21 27.85 -132.79 35.12
C PHE A 21 28.64 -133.66 36.13
N ALA A 22 28.59 -133.32 37.42
CA ALA A 22 29.21 -134.14 38.46
C ALA A 22 28.60 -135.55 38.55
N ASN A 23 27.28 -135.66 38.42
CA ASN A 23 26.57 -136.93 38.42
C ASN A 23 26.82 -137.79 37.16
N SER A 24 27.10 -137.18 35.99
CA SER A 24 27.43 -137.95 34.78
C SER A 24 28.84 -138.54 34.83
N ILE A 25 29.79 -137.90 35.53
CA ILE A 25 31.13 -138.47 35.77
C ILE A 25 31.06 -139.62 36.80
N LEU A 26 30.22 -139.48 37.83
CA LEU A 26 30.08 -140.48 38.90
C LEU A 26 29.26 -141.72 38.49
N SER A 27 28.33 -141.60 37.53
CA SER A 27 27.49 -142.72 37.07
C SER A 27 28.12 -143.57 35.95
N GLY A 28 29.27 -143.16 35.41
CA GLY A 28 30.19 -144.05 34.69
C GLY A 28 29.72 -144.61 33.34
N ASP A 29 28.70 -144.01 32.71
CA ASP A 29 28.24 -144.46 31.40
C ASP A 29 29.09 -143.87 30.26
N ALA A 30 29.85 -144.73 29.59
CA ALA A 30 31.00 -144.34 28.79
C ALA A 30 30.74 -144.35 27.27
N LEU A 31 31.17 -143.30 26.57
CA LEU A 31 31.18 -143.25 25.10
C LEU A 31 32.60 -143.25 24.49
N LYS A 32 33.23 -144.42 24.65
CA LYS A 32 33.98 -145.18 23.62
C LYS A 32 35.18 -144.51 22.94
N SER A 33 36.38 -144.99 23.31
CA SER A 33 37.30 -145.81 22.47
C SER A 33 38.76 -145.57 22.89
N GLN A 34 39.67 -146.55 22.97
CA GLN A 34 39.59 -148.02 22.82
C GLN A 34 40.81 -148.65 23.56
N ALA A 35 40.84 -149.97 23.73
CA ALA A 35 41.90 -150.76 24.39
C ALA A 35 42.09 -150.48 25.91
N GLU A 36 41.28 -151.03 26.82
CA GLU A 36 41.10 -152.43 27.25
C GLU A 36 42.01 -152.86 28.45
N PRO A 37 41.49 -153.73 29.36
CA PRO A 37 42.08 -154.06 30.67
C PRO A 37 42.91 -155.37 30.56
N PRO A 38 43.31 -156.10 31.63
CA PRO A 38 43.25 -155.86 33.09
C PRO A 38 44.69 -155.72 33.68
N ALA A 39 45.02 -155.84 34.97
CA ALA A 39 44.29 -156.37 36.14
C ALA A 39 44.67 -155.67 37.46
N LYS A 40 44.77 -156.43 38.57
CA LYS A 40 45.32 -155.99 39.86
C LYS A 40 46.82 -156.30 39.90
N GLU A 41 47.65 -155.26 39.98
CA GLU A 41 49.06 -155.36 40.40
C GLU A 41 49.26 -154.54 41.68
N ASP A 42 50.12 -155.03 42.57
CA ASP A 42 50.30 -154.45 43.90
C ASP A 42 51.01 -153.09 43.86
N ILE A 43 50.61 -152.22 44.78
CA ILE A 43 50.89 -150.76 44.82
C ILE A 43 52.39 -150.39 44.72
N SER A 44 53.30 -151.31 45.01
CA SER A 44 54.75 -151.09 44.96
C SER A 44 55.30 -150.81 43.56
N GLU A 45 54.70 -151.35 42.49
CA GLU A 45 55.25 -151.23 41.13
C GLU A 45 54.90 -149.88 40.46
N ALA A 46 53.82 -149.24 40.90
CA ALA A 46 53.43 -147.90 40.44
C ALA A 46 54.39 -146.80 40.89
N ILE A 47 55.01 -146.95 42.07
CA ILE A 47 55.94 -145.95 42.63
C ILE A 47 57.26 -145.93 41.83
N ALA A 48 57.79 -147.10 41.46
CA ALA A 48 59.03 -147.20 40.68
C ALA A 48 58.94 -146.54 39.29
N LYS A 49 57.76 -146.55 38.65
CA LYS A 49 57.53 -145.82 37.39
C LYS A 49 57.48 -144.30 37.57
N LEU A 50 57.08 -143.80 38.75
CA LEU A 50 56.98 -142.37 39.02
C LEU A 50 58.37 -141.72 39.11
N ASP A 51 59.29 -142.31 39.88
CA ASP A 51 60.66 -141.80 40.04
C ASP A 51 61.41 -141.75 38.69
N ALA A 52 61.27 -142.78 37.86
CA ALA A 52 61.86 -142.81 36.52
C ALA A 52 61.35 -141.68 35.60
N GLY A 53 60.09 -141.25 35.77
CA GLY A 53 59.50 -140.15 35.00
C GLY A 53 60.00 -138.76 35.43
N VAL A 54 60.32 -138.58 36.72
CA VAL A 54 60.82 -137.29 37.26
C VAL A 54 62.23 -136.97 36.75
N ASP A 55 63.08 -137.98 36.61
CA ASP A 55 64.46 -137.82 36.15
C ASP A 55 64.58 -137.40 34.67
N ASP A 56 63.65 -137.82 33.80
CA ASP A 56 63.69 -137.45 32.38
C ASP A 56 63.28 -135.98 32.14
N VAL A 57 62.25 -135.50 32.84
CA VAL A 57 61.80 -134.09 32.78
C VAL A 57 62.94 -133.14 33.17
N SER A 58 63.73 -133.51 34.19
CA SER A 58 64.88 -132.71 34.64
C SER A 58 66.01 -132.58 33.60
N LYS A 59 66.13 -133.53 32.67
CA LYS A 59 67.11 -133.43 31.56
C LYS A 59 66.64 -132.47 30.47
N GLN A 60 65.36 -132.54 30.08
CA GLN A 60 64.82 -131.73 28.98
C GLN A 60 64.89 -130.21 29.28
N ILE A 61 64.57 -129.81 30.51
CA ILE A 61 64.60 -128.39 30.92
C ILE A 61 66.02 -127.79 30.82
N LYS A 62 67.06 -128.55 31.18
CA LYS A 62 68.45 -128.07 31.12
C LYS A 62 68.92 -127.80 29.69
N SER A 63 68.49 -128.60 28.73
CA SER A 63 68.86 -128.42 27.32
C SER A 63 68.33 -127.10 26.75
N LEU A 64 67.05 -126.79 27.01
CA LEU A 64 66.37 -125.65 26.36
C LEU A 64 66.93 -124.28 26.79
N VAL A 65 67.38 -124.17 28.04
CA VAL A 65 67.90 -122.92 28.63
C VAL A 65 69.30 -122.58 28.11
N THR A 66 70.12 -123.58 27.77
CA THR A 66 71.48 -123.35 27.25
C THR A 66 71.49 -122.72 25.85
N ASP A 67 70.53 -123.04 24.99
CA ASP A 67 70.58 -122.69 23.57
C ASP A 67 70.22 -121.22 23.25
N HIS A 68 69.48 -120.51 24.12
CA HIS A 68 68.81 -119.25 23.76
C HIS A 68 69.24 -118.00 24.58
N HIS A 69 70.34 -118.04 25.34
CA HIS A 69 70.67 -116.95 26.27
C HIS A 69 71.05 -115.61 25.59
N GLN A 70 71.42 -115.62 24.31
CA GLN A 70 72.16 -114.51 23.69
C GLN A 70 71.26 -113.42 23.08
N GLU A 71 70.11 -113.79 22.52
CA GLU A 71 69.15 -112.84 21.95
C GLU A 71 68.46 -111.97 23.02
N LEU A 72 68.22 -112.55 24.19
CA LEU A 72 67.46 -111.92 25.28
C LEU A 72 68.17 -110.68 25.85
N LEU A 73 69.51 -110.65 25.82
CA LEU A 73 70.30 -109.50 26.27
C LEU A 73 70.27 -108.32 25.27
N ALA A 74 70.12 -108.57 23.98
CA ALA A 74 70.17 -107.53 22.94
C ALA A 74 68.92 -106.62 22.92
N GLN A 75 67.75 -107.17 23.23
CA GLN A 75 66.51 -106.39 23.28
C GLN A 75 66.44 -105.43 24.47
N VAL A 76 67.05 -105.79 25.62
CA VAL A 76 67.04 -104.96 26.84
C VAL A 76 67.78 -103.64 26.66
N ALA A 77 68.91 -103.63 25.94
CA ALA A 77 69.70 -102.42 25.72
C ALA A 77 68.91 -101.32 24.96
N ARG A 78 68.24 -101.69 23.85
CA ARG A 78 67.51 -100.71 23.01
C ARG A 78 66.27 -100.12 23.69
N ALA A 79 65.66 -100.85 24.64
CA ALA A 79 64.53 -100.34 25.41
C ALA A 79 64.95 -99.21 26.38
N ASN A 80 66.19 -99.24 26.85
CA ASN A 80 66.69 -98.27 27.84
C ASN A 80 66.94 -96.88 27.22
N ASP A 81 67.53 -96.83 26.02
CA ASP A 81 67.82 -95.57 25.32
C ASP A 81 66.55 -94.78 24.98
N LEU A 82 65.48 -95.46 24.54
CA LEU A 82 64.20 -94.82 24.22
C LEU A 82 63.56 -94.19 25.48
N GLY A 83 63.71 -94.84 26.64
CA GLY A 83 63.25 -94.33 27.93
C GLY A 83 63.89 -92.99 28.32
N SER A 84 65.17 -92.80 28.01
CA SER A 84 65.89 -91.54 28.30
C SER A 84 65.31 -90.34 27.52
N SER A 85 65.07 -90.53 26.23
CA SER A 85 64.55 -89.48 25.34
C SER A 85 63.11 -89.12 25.66
N ILE A 86 62.26 -90.12 25.93
CA ILE A 86 60.88 -89.90 26.39
C ILE A 86 60.88 -89.13 27.72
N THR A 87 61.79 -89.43 28.64
CA THR A 87 61.88 -88.73 29.93
C THR A 87 62.24 -87.25 29.75
N SER A 88 63.19 -86.94 28.86
CA SER A 88 63.58 -85.55 28.56
C SER A 88 62.45 -84.74 27.91
N VAL A 89 61.72 -85.33 26.95
CA VAL A 89 60.54 -84.69 26.33
C VAL A 89 59.43 -84.48 27.36
N ARG A 90 59.21 -85.45 28.27
CA ARG A 90 58.21 -85.34 29.34
C ARG A 90 58.57 -84.25 30.36
N SER A 91 59.86 -84.05 30.67
CA SER A 91 60.30 -82.92 31.51
C SER A 91 60.13 -81.57 30.81
N GLY A 92 60.46 -81.47 29.52
CA GLY A 92 60.28 -80.24 28.75
C GLY A 92 58.82 -79.83 28.62
N LEU A 93 57.91 -80.79 28.38
CA LEU A 93 56.47 -80.57 28.41
C LEU A 93 55.98 -80.11 29.79
N ALA A 94 56.42 -80.76 30.87
CA ALA A 94 56.04 -80.36 32.23
C ALA A 94 56.54 -78.95 32.61
N GLU A 95 57.70 -78.54 32.11
CA GLU A 95 58.21 -77.18 32.31
C GLU A 95 57.47 -76.14 31.47
N LEU A 96 57.08 -76.49 30.23
CA LEU A 96 56.23 -75.67 29.39
C LEU A 96 54.85 -75.45 30.01
N ASP A 97 54.19 -76.51 30.50
CA ASP A 97 52.91 -76.44 31.22
C ASP A 97 53.03 -75.53 32.45
N LYS A 98 54.09 -75.71 33.24
CA LYS A 98 54.37 -74.86 34.41
C LYS A 98 54.64 -73.40 34.03
N SER A 99 55.16 -73.13 32.84
CA SER A 99 55.34 -71.77 32.31
C SER A 99 54.01 -71.17 31.83
N MET A 100 53.15 -71.98 31.21
CA MET A 100 51.81 -71.60 30.74
C MET A 100 50.89 -71.32 31.93
N GLU A 101 50.94 -72.16 32.97
CA GLU A 101 50.21 -71.98 34.23
C GLU A 101 50.67 -70.71 34.98
N LYS A 102 51.98 -70.40 34.98
CA LYS A 102 52.49 -69.11 35.47
C LYS A 102 52.00 -67.93 34.63
N LEU A 103 51.89 -68.06 33.30
CA LEU A 103 51.40 -67.00 32.42
C LEU A 103 49.90 -66.75 32.64
N THR A 104 49.08 -67.81 32.75
CA THR A 104 47.65 -67.67 33.04
C THR A 104 47.43 -67.03 34.42
N GLN A 105 48.16 -67.46 35.45
CA GLN A 105 48.11 -66.84 36.78
C GLN A 105 48.57 -65.37 36.78
N LYS A 106 49.66 -65.03 36.08
CA LYS A 106 50.23 -63.66 36.07
C LYS A 106 49.55 -62.67 35.13
N VAL A 107 48.84 -63.13 34.10
CA VAL A 107 48.26 -62.25 33.06
C VAL A 107 46.75 -62.46 32.94
N ARG A 108 46.29 -63.69 32.72
CA ARG A 108 44.86 -63.97 32.48
C ARG A 108 44.01 -63.69 33.73
N THR A 109 44.44 -64.17 34.90
CA THR A 109 43.73 -63.95 36.16
C THR A 109 43.62 -62.46 36.54
N PRO A 110 44.70 -61.65 36.55
CA PRO A 110 44.56 -60.22 36.81
C PRO A 110 43.81 -59.47 35.70
N TYR A 111 43.86 -59.90 34.44
CA TYR A 111 43.03 -59.32 33.38
C TYR A 111 41.53 -59.57 33.62
N THR A 112 41.12 -60.80 33.93
CA THR A 112 39.72 -61.11 34.23
C THR A 112 39.25 -60.43 35.53
N ALA A 113 40.13 -60.32 36.52
CA ALA A 113 39.87 -59.52 37.72
C ALA A 113 39.69 -58.03 37.39
N LEU A 114 40.58 -57.43 36.59
CA LEU A 114 40.50 -56.03 36.16
C LEU A 114 39.23 -55.76 35.34
N GLN A 115 38.85 -56.65 34.41
CA GLN A 115 37.58 -56.58 33.68
C GLN A 115 36.37 -56.67 34.63
N THR A 116 36.45 -57.51 35.67
CA THR A 116 35.43 -57.60 36.72
C THR A 116 35.37 -56.32 37.57
N HIS A 117 36.51 -55.71 37.89
CA HIS A 117 36.57 -54.45 38.64
C HIS A 117 36.11 -53.25 37.81
N ALA A 118 36.47 -53.17 36.53
CA ALA A 118 36.03 -52.13 35.61
C ALA A 118 34.51 -52.19 35.39
N SER A 119 33.95 -53.38 35.15
CA SER A 119 32.49 -53.55 35.02
C SER A 119 31.74 -53.32 36.34
N ARG A 120 32.33 -53.63 37.51
CA ARG A 120 31.79 -53.22 38.82
C ARG A 120 31.84 -51.70 39.01
N LEU A 121 32.94 -51.03 38.64
CA LEU A 121 33.09 -49.59 38.74
C LEU A 121 32.09 -48.86 37.83
N GLN A 122 31.95 -49.30 36.58
CA GLN A 122 30.94 -48.78 35.65
C GLN A 122 29.52 -48.92 36.20
N LYS A 123 29.17 -50.10 36.76
CA LYS A 123 27.86 -50.33 37.41
C LYS A 123 27.65 -49.48 38.67
N LEU A 124 28.71 -49.19 39.42
CA LEU A 124 28.64 -48.35 40.62
C LEU A 124 28.49 -46.87 40.24
N GLN A 125 29.19 -46.42 39.19
CA GLN A 125 29.04 -45.08 38.62
C GLN A 125 27.63 -44.85 38.06
N THR A 126 27.08 -45.79 37.27
CA THR A 126 25.71 -45.66 36.76
C THR A 126 24.68 -45.72 37.88
N ALA A 127 24.86 -46.57 38.90
CA ALA A 127 23.99 -46.59 40.08
C ALA A 127 24.07 -45.29 40.91
N SER A 128 25.27 -44.71 41.06
CA SER A 128 25.47 -43.45 41.78
C SER A 128 24.84 -42.27 41.06
N GLU A 129 25.00 -42.19 39.74
CA GLU A 129 24.37 -41.17 38.90
C GLU A 129 22.84 -41.32 38.87
N LEU A 130 22.33 -42.56 38.79
CA LEU A 130 20.89 -42.83 38.90
C LEU A 130 20.32 -42.40 40.26
N LEU A 131 21.04 -42.67 41.35
CA LEU A 131 20.68 -42.22 42.70
C LEU A 131 20.67 -40.69 42.79
N ARG A 132 21.68 -40.02 42.21
CA ARG A 132 21.79 -38.55 42.19
C ARG A 132 20.65 -37.91 41.41
N ARG A 133 20.32 -38.44 40.23
CA ARG A 133 19.17 -37.99 39.42
C ARG A 133 17.84 -38.23 40.15
N THR A 134 17.67 -39.40 40.77
CA THR A 134 16.47 -39.74 41.57
C THR A 134 16.33 -38.82 42.80
N SER A 135 17.42 -38.52 43.49
CA SER A 135 17.44 -37.59 44.62
C SER A 135 17.05 -36.16 44.18
N ARG A 136 17.62 -35.67 43.07
CA ARG A 136 17.24 -34.37 42.49
C ARG A 136 15.76 -34.34 42.09
N PHE A 137 15.25 -35.41 41.46
CA PHE A 137 13.84 -35.55 41.13
C PHE A 137 12.96 -35.45 42.40
N VAL A 138 13.22 -36.21 43.45
CA VAL A 138 12.42 -36.19 44.70
C VAL A 138 12.44 -34.80 45.37
N ILE A 139 13.59 -34.11 45.39
CA ILE A 139 13.69 -32.75 45.93
C ILE A 139 12.83 -31.77 45.12
N LEU A 140 12.86 -31.87 43.79
CA LEU A 140 12.06 -31.02 42.90
C LEU A 140 10.56 -31.34 42.98
N THR A 141 10.17 -32.61 43.07
CA THR A 141 8.78 -33.02 43.28
C THR A 141 8.24 -32.51 44.61
N ARG A 142 9.05 -32.53 45.68
CA ARG A 142 8.69 -31.93 46.97
C ARG A 142 8.55 -30.40 46.88
N ARG A 143 9.43 -29.73 46.12
CA ARG A 143 9.33 -28.27 45.86
C ARG A 143 8.06 -27.93 45.09
N LEU A 144 7.73 -28.69 44.05
CA LEU A 144 6.49 -28.55 43.29
C LEU A 144 5.27 -28.78 44.18
N HIS A 145 5.29 -29.78 45.06
CA HIS A 145 4.17 -30.04 45.98
C HIS A 145 3.87 -28.84 46.89
N VAL A 146 4.89 -28.18 47.45
CA VAL A 146 4.70 -26.94 48.22
C VAL A 146 4.11 -25.82 47.34
N GLN A 147 4.68 -25.60 46.15
CA GLN A 147 4.21 -24.56 45.22
C GLN A 147 2.76 -24.77 44.77
N MET A 148 2.33 -26.03 44.55
CA MET A 148 0.95 -26.37 44.21
C MET A 148 0.00 -26.22 45.40
N VAL A 149 0.47 -26.40 46.65
CA VAL A 149 -0.34 -26.11 47.85
C VAL A 149 -0.50 -24.60 48.03
N ASP A 150 0.57 -23.82 47.86
CA ASP A 150 0.53 -22.36 47.93
C ASP A 150 -0.39 -21.77 46.85
N MET A 151 -0.37 -22.33 45.64
CA MET A 151 -1.26 -21.94 44.52
C MET A 151 -2.75 -22.25 44.79
N ASN A 152 -3.04 -23.37 45.46
CA ASN A 152 -4.41 -23.83 45.76
C ASN A 152 -4.96 -23.26 47.08
N SER A 153 -4.15 -22.55 47.88
CA SER A 153 -4.64 -21.92 49.10
C SER A 153 -5.63 -20.82 48.71
N PRO A 154 -6.91 -20.89 49.16
CA PRO A 154 -7.81 -19.76 48.96
C PRO A 154 -7.23 -18.53 49.66
N ASN A 155 -7.44 -17.36 49.06
CA ASN A 155 -7.06 -16.08 49.67
C ASN A 155 -7.57 -16.04 51.12
N LYS A 156 -6.73 -15.56 52.05
CA LYS A 156 -7.18 -15.20 53.39
C LYS A 156 -8.00 -13.91 53.33
N GLU A 157 -9.21 -14.02 52.81
CA GLU A 157 -10.23 -12.99 52.94
C GLU A 157 -10.70 -12.94 54.39
N ASP A 158 -10.27 -11.91 55.12
CA ASP A 158 -11.12 -11.16 56.05
C ASP A 158 -10.34 -9.99 56.69
N THR A 159 -9.89 -9.02 55.88
CA THR A 159 -9.67 -7.62 56.34
C THR A 159 -9.53 -6.63 55.17
N ALA A 160 -10.68 -6.18 54.64
CA ALA A 160 -11.02 -4.85 54.10
C ALA A 160 -10.01 -3.93 53.36
N THR A 161 -8.83 -4.39 52.93
CA THR A 161 -7.92 -3.65 52.03
C THR A 161 -7.44 -4.59 50.94
N VAL A 162 -8.09 -4.51 49.76
CA VAL A 162 -7.59 -5.16 48.54
C VAL A 162 -6.30 -4.46 48.15
N THR A 163 -5.16 -5.05 48.50
CA THR A 163 -3.84 -4.62 48.08
C THR A 163 -3.40 -5.45 46.86
N ILE A 164 -2.97 -4.75 45.82
CA ILE A 164 -2.53 -5.30 44.52
C ILE A 164 -1.40 -6.34 44.69
N GLU A 165 -0.67 -6.29 45.82
CA GLU A 165 0.42 -7.20 46.17
C GLU A 165 -0.01 -8.69 46.29
N GLY A 166 -1.27 -8.97 46.63
CA GLY A 166 -1.74 -10.35 46.85
C GLY A 166 -1.93 -11.17 45.56
N GLU A 167 -2.42 -10.53 44.49
CA GLU A 167 -2.58 -11.19 43.19
C GLU A 167 -1.20 -11.45 42.55
N ASP A 168 -0.32 -10.46 42.64
CA ASP A 168 1.09 -10.54 42.25
C ASP A 168 1.83 -11.74 42.89
N GLU A 169 1.51 -12.11 44.13
CA GLU A 169 2.08 -13.31 44.77
C GLU A 169 1.55 -14.63 44.16
N LYS A 170 0.24 -14.75 43.89
CA LYS A 170 -0.34 -15.95 43.24
C LYS A 170 0.25 -16.14 41.83
N GLU A 171 0.38 -15.05 41.07
CA GLU A 171 1.00 -15.09 39.74
C GLU A 171 2.47 -15.55 39.80
N ARG A 172 3.22 -15.07 40.78
CA ARG A 172 4.62 -15.47 41.00
C ARG A 172 4.75 -16.92 41.49
N THR A 173 3.80 -17.49 42.23
CA THR A 173 3.84 -18.92 42.60
C THR A 173 3.55 -19.83 41.41
N ILE A 174 2.60 -19.46 40.55
CA ILE A 174 2.31 -20.17 39.29
C ILE A 174 3.56 -20.21 38.38
N ALA A 175 4.23 -19.08 38.17
CA ALA A 175 5.45 -19.03 37.37
C ALA A 175 6.60 -19.89 37.96
N LYS A 176 6.72 -19.96 39.30
CA LYS A 176 7.69 -20.83 40.00
C LYS A 176 7.33 -22.31 39.89
N ALA A 177 6.03 -22.67 39.91
CA ALA A 177 5.55 -24.03 39.71
C ALA A 177 5.88 -24.53 38.29
N ALA A 178 5.61 -23.71 37.27
CA ALA A 178 5.99 -23.97 35.87
C ALA A 178 7.48 -24.28 35.71
N LEU A 179 8.36 -23.51 36.36
CA LEU A 179 9.81 -23.77 36.31
C LEU A 179 10.18 -25.12 36.95
N SER A 180 9.58 -25.46 38.10
CA SER A 180 9.76 -26.79 38.73
C SER A 180 9.27 -27.93 37.84
N ILE A 181 8.14 -27.76 37.15
CA ILE A 181 7.59 -28.73 36.20
C ILE A 181 8.55 -28.93 35.02
N ALA A 182 9.06 -27.84 34.42
CA ALA A 182 9.99 -27.94 33.31
C ALA A 182 11.35 -28.58 33.71
N GLU A 183 11.86 -28.31 34.90
CA GLU A 183 13.04 -29.01 35.45
C GLU A 183 12.78 -30.50 35.68
N LEU A 184 11.58 -30.88 36.15
CA LEU A 184 11.18 -32.28 36.34
C LEU A 184 11.03 -33.03 35.00
N VAL A 185 10.37 -32.42 34.01
CA VAL A 185 10.22 -32.99 32.66
C VAL A 185 11.59 -33.15 31.99
N ALA A 186 12.47 -32.15 32.05
CA ALA A 186 13.82 -32.24 31.49
C ALA A 186 14.73 -33.28 32.20
N LEU A 187 14.42 -33.64 33.45
CA LEU A 187 15.08 -34.76 34.13
C LEU A 187 14.50 -36.11 33.73
N LEU A 188 13.19 -36.21 33.50
CA LEU A 188 12.54 -37.45 33.02
C LEU A 188 12.97 -37.79 31.59
N ASP A 189 13.00 -36.78 30.71
CA ASP A 189 13.24 -36.91 29.27
C ASP A 189 14.40 -35.98 28.84
N PRO A 190 15.67 -36.40 29.01
CA PRO A 190 16.83 -35.58 28.67
C PRO A 190 16.97 -35.36 27.15
N PRO A 191 17.30 -34.14 26.68
CA PRO A 191 17.15 -33.73 25.27
C PRO A 191 18.17 -34.32 24.27
N SER A 192 18.97 -35.32 24.66
CA SER A 192 19.94 -35.97 23.78
C SER A 192 20.32 -37.36 24.30
N ALA A 193 19.50 -38.37 24.01
CA ALA A 193 19.90 -39.76 24.15
C ALA A 193 20.76 -40.17 22.94
N SER A 194 22.09 -40.01 23.06
CA SER A 194 23.01 -40.75 22.20
C SER A 194 22.79 -42.25 22.45
N PRO A 195 22.63 -43.08 21.40
CA PRO A 195 22.19 -44.47 21.56
C PRO A 195 23.21 -45.38 22.28
N ASP A 196 24.44 -44.91 22.50
CA ASP A 196 25.54 -45.68 23.09
C ASP A 196 25.68 -45.52 24.64
N GLU A 197 24.96 -44.59 25.28
CA GLU A 197 24.94 -44.53 26.74
C GLU A 197 23.86 -45.44 27.35
N SER A 198 24.28 -46.40 28.17
CA SER A 198 23.41 -47.26 28.97
C SER A 198 22.76 -46.51 30.15
N ASN A 199 22.07 -45.40 29.87
CA ASN A 199 21.29 -44.64 30.84
C ASN A 199 19.96 -45.35 31.11
N ILE A 200 19.80 -45.86 32.33
CA ILE A 200 18.51 -46.38 32.80
C ILE A 200 17.52 -45.21 32.87
N SER A 201 16.42 -45.28 32.12
CA SER A 201 15.38 -44.23 32.15
C SER A 201 14.78 -44.13 33.55
N LEU A 202 14.70 -42.91 34.08
CA LEU A 202 14.13 -42.62 35.40
C LEU A 202 12.66 -43.06 35.51
N ARG A 203 11.92 -43.07 34.39
CA ARG A 203 10.54 -43.55 34.30
C ARG A 203 10.38 -45.03 34.73
N SER A 204 11.44 -45.84 34.64
CA SER A 204 11.41 -47.26 35.05
C SER A 204 11.55 -47.50 36.57
N ILE A 205 11.88 -46.47 37.35
CA ILE A 205 12.01 -46.56 38.81
C ILE A 205 10.63 -46.42 39.45
N LYS A 206 10.17 -47.43 40.21
CA LYS A 206 8.85 -47.44 40.87
C LYS A 206 8.57 -46.18 41.71
N ALA A 207 9.57 -45.67 42.43
CA ALA A 207 9.45 -44.47 43.24
C ALA A 207 9.29 -43.18 42.42
N VAL A 208 9.86 -43.13 41.20
CA VAL A 208 9.67 -42.01 40.26
C VAL A 208 8.30 -42.15 39.59
N ALA A 209 7.98 -43.34 39.09
CA ALA A 209 6.72 -43.66 38.41
C ALA A 209 5.47 -43.32 39.24
N ALA A 210 5.52 -43.54 40.57
CA ALA A 210 4.43 -43.17 41.48
C ALA A 210 4.12 -41.66 41.53
N HIS A 211 5.07 -40.80 41.16
CA HIS A 211 4.90 -39.35 41.15
C HIS A 211 4.63 -38.76 39.75
N ILE A 212 4.74 -39.55 38.67
CA ILE A 212 4.49 -39.05 37.31
C ILE A 212 3.06 -38.52 37.14
N PRO A 213 1.98 -39.21 37.57
CA PRO A 213 0.62 -38.70 37.39
C PRO A 213 0.37 -37.35 38.09
N PHE A 214 1.00 -37.13 39.25
CA PHE A 214 0.92 -35.86 39.97
C PHE A 214 1.63 -34.72 39.22
N ILE A 215 2.73 -35.01 38.53
CA ILE A 215 3.45 -34.01 37.71
C ILE A 215 2.64 -33.67 36.46
N GLU A 216 2.01 -34.67 35.83
CA GLU A 216 1.11 -34.47 34.69
C GLU A 216 -0.13 -33.64 35.10
N GLU A 217 -0.83 -34.02 36.18
CA GLU A 217 -1.96 -33.25 36.73
C GLU A 217 -1.57 -31.82 37.13
N SER A 218 -0.38 -31.63 37.71
CA SER A 218 0.13 -30.30 38.05
C SER A 218 0.46 -29.46 36.83
N ARG A 219 0.98 -30.09 35.75
CA ARG A 219 1.27 -29.44 34.47
C ARG A 219 -0.02 -28.97 33.81
N ASP A 220 -1.06 -29.80 33.80
CA ASP A 220 -2.34 -29.46 33.19
C ASP A 220 -2.99 -28.29 33.96
N LYS A 221 -3.07 -28.37 35.29
CA LYS A 221 -3.57 -27.27 36.15
C LYS A 221 -2.83 -25.94 35.96
N VAL A 222 -1.50 -25.96 35.90
CA VAL A 222 -0.69 -24.75 35.66
C VAL A 222 -0.89 -24.23 34.24
N THR A 223 -1.17 -25.10 33.26
CA THR A 223 -1.48 -24.70 31.88
C THR A 223 -2.86 -24.06 31.78
N ASP A 224 -3.88 -24.59 32.47
CA ASP A 224 -5.25 -24.06 32.48
C ASP A 224 -5.32 -22.69 33.18
N GLU A 225 -4.68 -22.54 34.34
CA GLU A 225 -4.55 -21.24 35.02
C GLU A 225 -3.76 -20.24 34.15
N MET A 226 -2.66 -20.65 33.53
CA MET A 226 -1.91 -19.81 32.58
C MET A 226 -2.79 -19.35 31.41
N GLN A 227 -3.55 -20.23 30.77
CA GLN A 227 -4.45 -19.85 29.67
C GLN A 227 -5.51 -18.86 30.15
N THR A 228 -6.08 -19.08 31.34
CA THR A 228 -7.06 -18.18 31.96
C THR A 228 -6.45 -16.79 32.23
N MET A 229 -5.22 -16.74 32.76
CA MET A 229 -4.47 -15.50 32.96
C MET A 229 -4.20 -14.76 31.63
N VAL A 230 -3.80 -15.47 30.56
CA VAL A 230 -3.58 -14.86 29.23
C VAL A 230 -4.88 -14.25 28.68
N ILE A 231 -5.98 -15.00 28.71
CA ILE A 231 -7.28 -14.55 28.19
C ILE A 231 -7.79 -13.34 28.98
N ASN A 232 -7.67 -13.37 30.31
CA ASN A 232 -8.05 -12.26 31.17
C ASN A 232 -7.16 -11.03 30.91
N GLY A 233 -5.83 -11.18 30.91
CA GLY A 233 -4.88 -10.09 30.66
C GLY A 233 -5.06 -9.42 29.30
N LEU A 234 -5.42 -10.18 28.26
CA LEU A 234 -5.78 -9.60 26.95
C LEU A 234 -7.16 -8.96 26.94
N THR A 235 -8.11 -9.44 27.75
CA THR A 235 -9.47 -8.89 27.80
C THR A 235 -9.54 -7.59 28.62
N THR A 236 -8.74 -7.49 29.69
CA THR A 236 -8.58 -6.27 30.50
C THR A 236 -7.49 -5.32 29.97
N LEU A 237 -6.68 -5.79 29.00
CA LEU A 237 -5.45 -5.14 28.53
C LEU A 237 -4.40 -4.92 29.64
N ASP A 238 -4.44 -5.73 30.71
CA ASP A 238 -3.46 -5.64 31.78
C ASP A 238 -2.09 -6.20 31.36
N GLN A 239 -1.08 -5.34 31.44
CA GLN A 239 0.30 -5.67 31.11
C GLN A 239 0.98 -6.49 32.21
N SER A 240 0.52 -6.46 33.48
CA SER A 240 1.08 -7.26 34.59
C SER A 240 0.69 -8.74 34.48
N LEU A 241 -0.62 -9.01 34.42
CA LEU A 241 -1.18 -10.35 34.27
C LEU A 241 -0.71 -11.04 32.98
N LEU A 242 -0.61 -10.28 31.88
CA LEU A 242 -0.03 -10.78 30.62
C LEU A 242 1.47 -11.05 30.75
N ALA A 243 2.21 -10.21 31.49
CA ALA A 243 3.62 -10.42 31.78
C ALA A 243 3.89 -11.71 32.57
N SER A 244 3.07 -11.99 33.60
CA SER A 244 3.22 -13.18 34.45
C SER A 244 2.81 -14.47 33.75
N SER A 245 1.74 -14.42 32.94
CA SER A 245 1.29 -15.57 32.16
C SER A 245 2.26 -15.93 31.03
N LEU A 246 2.83 -14.95 30.32
CA LEU A 246 3.90 -15.19 29.34
C LEU A 246 5.19 -15.70 30.01
N GLN A 247 5.52 -15.27 31.22
CA GLN A 247 6.64 -15.84 32.00
C GLN A 247 6.38 -17.31 32.35
N THR A 248 5.15 -17.66 32.71
CA THR A 248 4.73 -19.05 32.97
C THR A 248 4.85 -19.90 31.69
N ALA A 249 4.41 -19.38 30.54
CA ALA A 249 4.55 -20.03 29.23
C ALA A 249 6.01 -20.25 28.81
N TYR A 250 6.89 -19.25 29.05
CA TYR A 250 8.33 -19.36 28.82
C TYR A 250 8.95 -20.44 29.72
N ASN A 251 8.60 -20.45 31.01
CA ASN A 251 9.09 -21.45 31.95
C ASN A 251 8.65 -22.88 31.56
N LEU A 252 7.42 -23.06 31.06
CA LEU A 252 6.92 -24.32 30.50
C LEU A 252 7.48 -24.68 29.11
N ARG A 253 8.25 -23.79 28.47
CA ARG A 253 8.80 -23.92 27.10
C ARG A 253 7.75 -24.04 25.99
N ILE A 254 6.58 -23.42 26.17
CA ILE A 254 5.46 -23.41 25.21
C ILE A 254 5.15 -21.99 24.67
N LEU A 255 6.00 -21.00 24.99
CA LEU A 255 5.79 -19.60 24.61
C LEU A 255 5.58 -19.38 23.09
N PRO A 256 6.38 -19.96 22.17
CA PRO A 256 6.21 -19.69 20.74
C PRO A 256 4.89 -20.25 20.20
N ASP A 257 4.53 -21.48 20.58
CA ASP A 257 3.27 -22.12 20.19
C ASP A 257 2.05 -21.36 20.75
N LEU A 258 2.13 -20.93 22.02
CA LEU A 258 1.07 -20.14 22.67
C LEU A 258 0.83 -18.81 21.93
N VAL A 259 1.90 -18.08 21.59
CA VAL A 259 1.77 -16.81 20.86
C VAL A 259 1.26 -17.03 19.43
N GLN A 260 1.73 -18.08 18.73
CA GLN A 260 1.23 -18.40 17.39
C GLN A 260 -0.28 -18.71 17.41
N ASN A 261 -0.72 -19.59 18.31
CA ASN A 261 -2.13 -19.93 18.47
C ASN A 261 -2.97 -18.68 18.78
N LEU A 262 -2.50 -17.83 19.70
CA LEU A 262 -3.24 -16.64 20.10
C LEU A 262 -3.36 -15.58 18.97
N ILE A 263 -2.33 -15.43 18.14
CA ILE A 263 -2.40 -14.58 16.93
C ILE A 263 -3.37 -15.19 15.92
N SER A 264 -3.39 -16.53 15.78
CA SER A 264 -4.35 -17.25 14.93
C SER A 264 -5.78 -17.04 15.40
N ASP A 265 -6.05 -17.20 16.70
CA ASP A 265 -7.37 -17.03 17.31
C ASP A 265 -7.89 -15.59 17.16
N LEU A 266 -7.05 -14.58 17.44
CA LEU A 266 -7.40 -13.18 17.23
C LEU A 266 -7.62 -12.86 15.74
N SER A 267 -6.84 -13.46 14.84
CA SER A 267 -7.03 -13.29 13.39
C SER A 267 -8.33 -13.93 12.90
N GLN A 268 -8.64 -15.15 13.35
CA GLN A 268 -9.88 -15.86 13.01
C GLN A 268 -11.10 -15.13 13.57
N ALA A 269 -11.05 -14.65 14.82
CA ALA A 269 -12.14 -13.89 15.42
C ALA A 269 -12.49 -12.65 14.56
N VAL A 270 -11.47 -11.95 14.04
CA VAL A 270 -11.69 -10.80 13.15
C VAL A 270 -12.15 -11.22 11.75
N GLU A 271 -11.66 -12.32 11.17
CA GLU A 271 -12.20 -12.85 9.91
C GLU A 271 -13.70 -13.19 10.05
N GLU A 272 -14.11 -13.81 11.15
CA GLU A 272 -15.51 -14.07 11.45
C GLU A 272 -16.31 -12.77 11.60
N ARG A 273 -15.77 -11.71 12.24
CA ARG A 273 -16.47 -10.41 12.34
C ARG A 273 -16.65 -9.73 10.99
N ILE A 274 -15.61 -9.69 10.18
CA ILE A 274 -15.66 -9.15 8.81
C ILE A 274 -16.69 -9.94 7.99
N HIS A 275 -16.63 -11.27 8.01
CA HIS A 275 -17.61 -12.12 7.33
C HIS A 275 -19.05 -11.81 7.78
N ASN A 276 -19.27 -11.70 9.10
CA ASN A 276 -20.58 -11.44 9.68
C ASN A 276 -21.13 -10.04 9.36
N ALA A 277 -20.26 -9.04 9.16
CA ALA A 277 -20.67 -7.69 8.77
C ALA A 277 -21.21 -7.65 7.33
N PHE A 278 -20.58 -8.41 6.41
CA PHE A 278 -21.00 -8.50 5.01
C PHE A 278 -22.05 -9.59 4.71
N ASP A 279 -22.39 -10.47 5.67
CA ASP A 279 -23.37 -11.55 5.50
C ASP A 279 -24.82 -11.03 5.41
N LEU A 280 -25.31 -10.91 4.18
CA LEU A 280 -26.68 -10.52 3.84
C LEU A 280 -27.76 -11.43 4.47
N SER A 281 -27.46 -12.70 4.75
CA SER A 281 -28.40 -13.62 5.40
C SER A 281 -28.62 -13.30 6.88
N ARG A 282 -27.63 -12.68 7.54
CA ARG A 282 -27.77 -12.19 8.93
C ARG A 282 -28.47 -10.84 8.96
N ILE A 283 -28.18 -9.96 8.00
CA ILE A 283 -28.91 -8.68 7.83
C ILE A 283 -30.42 -8.95 7.64
N SER A 284 -30.79 -9.90 6.77
CA SER A 284 -32.21 -10.23 6.56
C SER A 284 -32.91 -10.78 7.81
N LYS A 285 -32.21 -11.56 8.63
CA LYS A 285 -32.73 -12.07 9.93
C LYS A 285 -32.91 -10.97 10.97
N GLU A 286 -32.08 -9.93 10.94
CA GLU A 286 -32.13 -8.80 11.87
C GLU A 286 -33.28 -7.84 11.53
N VAL A 287 -33.39 -7.44 10.26
CA VAL A 287 -34.51 -6.62 9.76
C VAL A 287 -35.86 -7.35 9.90
N SER A 288 -35.87 -8.69 9.86
CA SER A 288 -37.08 -9.48 10.12
C SER A 288 -37.47 -9.61 11.60
N LYS A 289 -36.64 -9.13 12.54
CA LYS A 289 -36.88 -9.21 13.99
C LYS A 289 -37.39 -7.90 14.61
N GLU A 290 -37.16 -6.75 13.97
CA GLU A 290 -37.79 -5.50 14.41
C GLU A 290 -39.32 -5.60 14.22
N PRO A 291 -40.13 -5.51 15.29
CA PRO A 291 -41.57 -5.52 15.13
C PRO A 291 -42.02 -4.22 14.47
N MET A 292 -42.60 -4.31 13.27
CA MET A 292 -43.27 -3.16 12.65
C MET A 292 -44.31 -2.62 13.64
N SER A 293 -44.24 -1.32 13.91
CA SER A 293 -45.08 -0.65 14.91
C SER A 293 -46.56 -0.67 14.52
N ASN A 294 -47.28 -1.68 15.02
CA ASN A 294 -48.66 -1.62 15.50
C ASN A 294 -49.77 -1.03 14.59
N ASN A 295 -49.63 -1.04 13.24
CA ASN A 295 -50.73 -0.64 12.37
C ASN A 295 -50.75 -1.29 10.97
N ALA A 296 -51.27 -2.52 10.89
CA ALA A 296 -52.00 -3.04 9.72
C ALA A 296 -52.72 -4.36 10.09
N GLN A 297 -54.05 -4.34 10.13
CA GLN A 297 -54.84 -5.58 10.15
C GLN A 297 -54.84 -6.21 8.75
N SER A 298 -54.23 -7.38 8.58
CA SER A 298 -54.45 -8.23 7.40
C SER A 298 -54.29 -9.73 7.78
N PRO A 299 -55.06 -10.66 7.17
CA PRO A 299 -55.16 -12.03 7.66
C PRO A 299 -53.95 -12.90 7.28
N PRO A 300 -53.56 -13.88 8.10
CA PRO A 300 -52.33 -14.66 7.92
C PRO A 300 -52.52 -15.87 7.00
N THR A 301 -52.80 -15.66 5.72
CA THR A 301 -52.80 -16.75 4.73
C THR A 301 -52.11 -16.34 3.43
N LEU A 302 -50.84 -16.78 3.28
CA LEU A 302 -50.23 -17.32 2.04
C LEU A 302 -48.72 -17.54 2.27
N TYR A 303 -48.25 -18.75 2.00
CA TYR A 303 -46.86 -19.18 1.75
C TYR A 303 -45.71 -18.23 2.21
N ARG A 304 -45.09 -18.54 3.37
CA ARG A 304 -43.69 -18.14 3.67
C ARG A 304 -42.72 -18.96 2.80
N SER A 305 -42.66 -18.70 1.50
CA SER A 305 -41.74 -19.36 0.58
C SER A 305 -40.36 -18.67 0.55
N ARG A 306 -39.37 -19.32 1.17
CA ARG A 306 -37.94 -18.93 1.27
C ARG A 306 -37.70 -17.57 1.96
N VAL A 307 -36.73 -17.55 2.88
CA VAL A 307 -36.20 -16.30 3.44
C VAL A 307 -35.58 -15.51 2.28
N ARG A 308 -36.23 -14.42 1.87
CA ARG A 308 -35.74 -13.56 0.80
C ARG A 308 -34.54 -12.79 1.33
N THR A 309 -33.35 -13.13 0.84
CA THR A 309 -32.09 -12.53 1.29
C THR A 309 -31.87 -11.14 0.71
N GLU A 310 -32.33 -10.88 -0.50
CA GLU A 310 -32.18 -9.57 -1.15
C GLU A 310 -33.30 -8.58 -0.77
N PRO A 311 -32.96 -7.31 -0.46
CA PRO A 311 -33.95 -6.30 -0.12
C PRO A 311 -34.84 -5.91 -1.30
N THR A 312 -36.02 -5.39 -0.97
CA THR A 312 -36.94 -4.76 -1.92
C THR A 312 -36.93 -3.24 -1.74
N ASN A 313 -37.45 -2.47 -2.70
CA ASN A 313 -37.50 -1.01 -2.63
C ASN A 313 -38.09 -0.45 -1.32
N LEU A 314 -38.99 -1.20 -0.66
CA LEU A 314 -39.56 -0.84 0.65
C LEU A 314 -38.63 -1.14 1.84
N THR A 315 -37.80 -2.18 1.76
CA THR A 315 -36.91 -2.62 2.85
C THR A 315 -35.47 -2.16 2.69
N VAL A 316 -35.07 -1.63 1.53
CA VAL A 316 -33.72 -1.07 1.27
C VAL A 316 -33.25 -0.10 2.37
N PRO A 317 -34.07 0.84 2.90
CA PRO A 317 -33.61 1.74 3.96
C PRO A 317 -33.23 1.02 5.26
N GLN A 318 -34.04 0.03 5.68
CA GLN A 318 -33.80 -0.77 6.89
C GLN A 318 -32.54 -1.65 6.73
N TYR A 319 -32.40 -2.33 5.58
CA TYR A 319 -31.20 -3.10 5.26
C TYR A 319 -29.95 -2.23 5.21
N THR A 320 -30.06 -0.98 4.73
CA THR A 320 -28.97 -0.02 4.69
C THR A 320 -28.56 0.40 6.10
N ALA A 321 -29.53 0.71 6.98
CA ALA A 321 -29.26 1.07 8.37
C ALA A 321 -28.57 -0.09 9.14
N ALA A 322 -29.11 -1.31 9.02
CA ALA A 322 -28.54 -2.50 9.64
C ALA A 322 -27.12 -2.81 9.14
N LEU A 323 -26.86 -2.65 7.83
CA LEU A 323 -25.51 -2.80 7.25
C LEU A 323 -24.52 -1.79 7.86
N TRP A 324 -24.87 -0.52 7.98
CA TRP A 324 -23.96 0.48 8.54
C TRP A 324 -23.69 0.28 10.03
N SER A 325 -24.72 -0.05 10.82
CA SER A 325 -24.57 -0.42 12.24
C SER A 325 -23.61 -1.60 12.42
N ARG A 326 -23.72 -2.62 11.56
CA ARG A 326 -22.79 -3.77 11.56
C ARG A 326 -21.36 -3.39 11.18
N LEU A 327 -21.16 -2.46 10.24
CA LEU A 327 -19.83 -1.99 9.84
C LEU A 327 -19.20 -1.11 10.93
N GLU A 328 -20.00 -0.32 11.65
CA GLU A 328 -19.58 0.44 12.82
C GLU A 328 -19.12 -0.51 13.93
N ASN A 329 -19.93 -1.49 14.32
CA ASN A 329 -19.55 -2.51 15.32
C ASN A 329 -18.32 -3.34 14.90
N MET A 330 -18.22 -3.73 13.62
CA MET A 330 -17.07 -4.46 13.08
C MET A 330 -15.76 -3.69 13.28
N ILE A 331 -15.79 -2.36 13.12
CA ILE A 331 -14.63 -1.49 13.29
C ILE A 331 -14.21 -1.40 14.76
N GLU A 332 -15.16 -1.37 15.70
CA GLU A 332 -14.85 -1.40 17.14
C GLU A 332 -14.24 -2.75 17.56
N GLU A 333 -14.81 -3.87 17.11
CA GLU A 333 -14.27 -5.20 17.41
C GLU A 333 -12.90 -5.44 16.74
N MET A 334 -12.69 -4.91 15.52
CA MET A 334 -11.38 -4.89 14.86
C MET A 334 -10.34 -4.10 15.66
N ALA A 335 -10.68 -2.90 16.15
CA ALA A 335 -9.78 -2.08 16.97
C ALA A 335 -9.40 -2.81 18.26
N GLY A 336 -10.38 -3.38 18.98
CA GLY A 336 -10.12 -4.15 20.20
C GLY A 336 -9.24 -5.39 19.98
N CYS A 337 -9.26 -6.00 18.79
CA CYS A 337 -8.32 -7.08 18.44
C CYS A 337 -6.92 -6.55 18.10
N CYS A 338 -6.81 -5.39 17.44
CA CYS A 338 -5.52 -4.71 17.24
C CYS A 338 -4.85 -4.39 18.57
N ASP A 339 -5.58 -3.77 19.50
CA ASP A 339 -5.07 -3.38 20.82
C ASP A 339 -4.53 -4.58 21.61
N LYS A 340 -5.19 -5.74 21.51
CA LYS A 340 -4.72 -7.01 22.09
C LYS A 340 -3.39 -7.48 21.49
N VAL A 341 -3.26 -7.49 20.16
CA VAL A 341 -2.01 -7.90 19.47
C VAL A 341 -0.85 -6.95 19.79
N TYR A 342 -1.09 -5.63 19.81
CA TYR A 342 -0.04 -4.67 20.16
C TYR A 342 0.33 -4.70 21.64
N THR A 343 -0.63 -4.94 22.54
CA THR A 343 -0.35 -5.15 23.97
C THR A 343 0.50 -6.41 24.19
N LEU A 344 0.16 -7.51 23.51
CA LEU A 344 0.96 -8.74 23.50
C LEU A 344 2.39 -8.49 23.00
N GLU A 345 2.56 -7.87 21.83
CA GLU A 345 3.88 -7.61 21.26
C GLU A 345 4.71 -6.65 22.14
N LYS A 346 4.06 -5.66 22.77
CA LYS A 346 4.71 -4.73 23.72
C LYS A 346 5.23 -5.48 24.96
N VAL A 347 4.44 -6.37 25.56
CA VAL A 347 4.89 -7.17 26.72
C VAL A 347 6.02 -8.14 26.32
N LEU A 348 5.92 -8.78 25.15
CA LEU A 348 6.98 -9.64 24.60
C LEU A 348 8.30 -8.90 24.34
N LYS A 349 8.27 -7.61 23.97
CA LYS A 349 9.47 -6.75 23.82
C LYS A 349 10.07 -6.31 25.16
N ILE A 350 9.25 -6.09 26.17
CA ILE A 350 9.68 -5.63 27.50
C ILE A 350 10.25 -6.78 28.34
N LYS A 351 9.63 -7.96 28.29
CA LYS A 351 10.04 -9.11 29.08
C LYS A 351 11.29 -9.78 28.53
N LYS A 352 12.20 -10.10 29.46
CA LYS A 352 13.46 -10.81 29.21
C LYS A 352 13.61 -11.88 30.28
N ASP A 353 14.26 -12.98 29.93
CA ASP A 353 14.66 -13.95 30.93
C ASP A 353 15.68 -13.34 31.91
N THR A 354 15.57 -13.72 33.17
CA THR A 354 16.43 -13.24 34.27
C THR A 354 17.83 -13.85 34.25
N VAL A 355 18.01 -15.01 33.62
CA VAL A 355 19.28 -15.75 33.59
C VAL A 355 20.00 -15.59 32.24
N THR A 356 19.29 -15.77 31.13
CA THR A 356 19.85 -15.70 29.77
C THR A 356 19.76 -14.32 29.14
N HIS A 357 18.97 -13.39 29.71
CA HIS A 357 18.65 -12.06 29.17
C HIS A 357 18.03 -12.03 27.76
N VAL A 358 17.63 -13.18 27.21
CA VAL A 358 16.91 -13.30 25.94
C VAL A 358 15.54 -12.62 26.06
N VAL A 359 15.18 -11.80 25.07
CA VAL A 359 13.87 -11.14 24.98
C VAL A 359 12.83 -12.17 24.58
N PHE A 360 11.64 -12.13 25.18
CA PHE A 360 10.59 -13.11 24.89
C PHE A 360 10.14 -13.07 23.42
N LEU A 361 10.15 -11.88 22.80
CA LEU A 361 9.94 -11.75 21.35
C LEU A 361 10.99 -12.55 20.56
N ASP A 362 12.28 -12.47 20.88
CA ASP A 362 13.35 -13.15 20.13
C ASP A 362 13.22 -14.68 20.19
N GLU A 363 12.81 -15.22 21.34
CA GLU A 363 12.52 -16.66 21.49
C GLU A 363 11.31 -17.07 20.63
N THR A 364 10.28 -16.23 20.60
CA THR A 364 9.05 -16.44 19.85
C THR A 364 9.31 -16.38 18.33
N MET A 365 10.14 -15.45 17.88
CA MET A 365 10.58 -15.28 16.48
C MET A 365 11.44 -16.44 15.95
N LYS A 366 11.84 -17.42 16.78
CA LYS A 366 12.45 -18.67 16.28
C LYS A 366 11.45 -19.57 15.56
N LEU A 367 10.16 -19.44 15.88
CA LEU A 367 9.07 -20.24 15.31
C LEU A 367 8.16 -19.40 14.40
N LEU A 368 7.99 -18.10 14.69
CA LEU A 368 7.22 -17.19 13.85
C LEU A 368 8.07 -16.57 12.71
N GLU A 369 7.56 -16.64 11.49
CA GLU A 369 8.19 -16.04 10.30
C GLU A 369 8.17 -14.49 10.31
N ASN A 370 7.22 -13.88 11.02
CA ASN A 370 6.96 -12.44 11.04
C ASN A 370 6.54 -11.99 12.45
N THR A 371 6.63 -10.69 12.75
CA THR A 371 6.15 -10.15 14.03
C THR A 371 4.64 -10.38 14.22
N PRO A 372 4.16 -10.48 15.47
CA PRO A 372 2.74 -10.63 15.78
C PRO A 372 1.84 -9.62 15.07
N SER A 373 2.21 -8.33 15.13
CA SER A 373 1.55 -7.24 14.41
C SER A 373 1.52 -7.46 12.90
N ALA A 374 2.66 -7.75 12.25
CA ALA A 374 2.72 -7.90 10.80
C ALA A 374 1.92 -9.11 10.29
N SER A 375 1.94 -10.22 11.04
CA SER A 375 1.11 -11.40 10.75
C SER A 375 -0.37 -11.06 10.83
N PHE A 376 -0.80 -10.42 11.92
CA PHE A 376 -2.18 -10.00 12.12
C PHE A 376 -2.65 -9.01 11.04
N TRP A 377 -1.89 -7.96 10.73
CA TRP A 377 -2.24 -7.00 9.67
C TRP A 377 -2.35 -7.64 8.28
N THR A 378 -1.49 -8.61 7.98
CA THR A 378 -1.55 -9.37 6.73
C THR A 378 -2.81 -10.22 6.65
N SER A 379 -3.18 -10.89 7.75
CA SER A 379 -4.42 -11.67 7.85
C SER A 379 -5.66 -10.78 7.75
N LEU A 380 -5.67 -9.67 8.48
CA LEU A 380 -6.74 -8.67 8.52
C LEU A 380 -7.02 -8.08 7.14
N SER A 381 -5.98 -7.57 6.46
CA SER A 381 -6.11 -7.01 5.11
C SER A 381 -6.61 -8.04 4.11
N ARG A 382 -6.10 -9.29 4.17
CA ARG A 382 -6.52 -10.38 3.28
C ARG A 382 -7.97 -10.79 3.51
N SER A 383 -8.41 -10.88 4.76
CA SER A 383 -9.80 -11.19 5.11
C SER A 383 -10.75 -10.08 4.66
N LEU A 384 -10.39 -8.82 4.92
CA LEU A 384 -11.14 -7.65 4.47
C LEU A 384 -11.25 -7.60 2.94
N GLU A 385 -10.16 -7.80 2.20
CA GLU A 385 -10.17 -7.79 0.73
C GLU A 385 -11.06 -8.91 0.18
N LYS A 386 -10.90 -10.14 0.70
CA LYS A 386 -11.71 -11.32 0.34
C LYS A 386 -13.21 -11.04 0.53
N HIS A 387 -13.63 -10.65 1.73
CA HIS A 387 -15.05 -10.45 2.03
C HIS A 387 -15.65 -9.20 1.38
N ALA A 388 -14.90 -8.09 1.28
CA ALA A 388 -15.33 -6.91 0.54
C ALA A 388 -15.55 -7.20 -0.95
N ARG A 389 -14.63 -7.97 -1.57
CA ARG A 389 -14.70 -8.35 -2.98
C ARG A 389 -15.82 -9.36 -3.24
N ASP A 390 -16.01 -10.34 -2.37
CA ASP A 390 -17.09 -11.31 -2.49
C ASP A 390 -18.45 -10.67 -2.26
N ALA A 391 -18.58 -9.75 -1.28
CA ALA A 391 -19.78 -8.95 -1.09
C ALA A 391 -20.14 -8.11 -2.33
N SER A 392 -19.13 -7.49 -2.97
CA SER A 392 -19.30 -6.72 -4.20
C SER A 392 -19.72 -7.55 -5.41
N LYS A 393 -19.33 -8.83 -5.48
CA LYS A 393 -19.69 -9.75 -6.59
C LYS A 393 -21.03 -10.44 -6.37
N ASN A 394 -21.30 -10.86 -5.14
CA ASN A 394 -22.43 -11.76 -4.82
C ASN A 394 -23.71 -10.98 -4.45
N SER A 395 -23.64 -9.66 -4.22
CA SER A 395 -24.81 -8.84 -3.93
C SER A 395 -24.75 -7.48 -4.62
N SER A 396 -25.70 -7.25 -5.53
CA SER A 396 -25.94 -5.95 -6.17
C SER A 396 -26.27 -4.85 -5.15
N PHE A 397 -27.04 -5.19 -4.13
CA PHE A 397 -27.37 -4.28 -3.01
C PHE A 397 -26.12 -3.83 -2.25
N LEU A 398 -25.25 -4.75 -1.84
CA LEU A 398 -24.02 -4.39 -1.12
C LEU A 398 -23.08 -3.57 -2.02
N GLN A 399 -22.90 -3.99 -3.28
CA GLN A 399 -22.10 -3.24 -4.26
C GLN A 399 -22.62 -1.80 -4.45
N GLN A 400 -23.93 -1.62 -4.66
CA GLN A 400 -24.53 -0.30 -4.87
C GLN A 400 -24.48 0.56 -3.60
N THR A 401 -24.79 0.00 -2.44
CA THR A 401 -24.82 0.72 -1.16
C THR A 401 -23.42 1.17 -0.75
N LEU A 402 -22.42 0.27 -0.81
CA LEU A 402 -21.05 0.56 -0.41
C LEU A 402 -20.31 1.45 -1.43
N SER A 403 -20.59 1.34 -2.73
CA SER A 403 -20.03 2.28 -3.72
C SER A 403 -20.69 3.67 -3.67
N THR A 404 -21.98 3.78 -3.31
CA THR A 404 -22.60 5.11 -3.08
C THR A 404 -22.09 5.72 -1.78
N GLY A 405 -22.01 4.91 -0.73
CA GLY A 405 -21.59 5.32 0.61
C GLY A 405 -20.09 5.19 0.87
N TYR A 406 -19.24 5.07 -0.15
CA TYR A 406 -17.80 4.91 0.04
C TYR A 406 -17.17 6.02 0.90
N PRO A 407 -17.56 7.32 0.76
CA PRO A 407 -17.16 8.36 1.70
C PRO A 407 -17.50 8.08 3.19
N ARG A 408 -18.63 7.43 3.48
CA ARG A 408 -18.98 7.01 4.86
C ARG A 408 -18.12 5.83 5.30
N LEU A 409 -17.93 4.83 4.43
CA LEU A 409 -17.07 3.67 4.71
C LEU A 409 -15.64 4.11 5.03
N LEU A 410 -15.06 5.01 4.24
CA LEU A 410 -13.72 5.54 4.46
C LEU A 410 -13.59 6.29 5.79
N ARG A 411 -14.63 7.02 6.23
CA ARG A 411 -14.66 7.66 7.55
C ARG A 411 -14.62 6.65 8.70
N LEU A 412 -15.29 5.50 8.58
CA LEU A 412 -15.20 4.44 9.58
C LEU A 412 -13.76 3.89 9.68
N PHE A 413 -13.05 3.77 8.57
CA PHE A 413 -11.64 3.39 8.57
C PHE A 413 -10.71 4.50 9.09
N HIS A 414 -11.06 5.79 8.92
CA HIS A 414 -10.33 6.88 9.58
C HIS A 414 -10.53 6.85 11.10
N GLU A 415 -11.74 6.53 11.57
CA GLU A 415 -12.02 6.34 12.99
C GLU A 415 -11.27 5.14 13.57
N PHE A 416 -11.22 4.02 12.82
CA PHE A 416 -10.38 2.86 13.14
C PHE A 416 -8.90 3.27 13.31
N PHE A 417 -8.31 3.93 12.32
CA PHE A 417 -6.92 4.40 12.39
C PHE A 417 -6.70 5.38 13.56
N ALA A 418 -7.65 6.27 13.84
CA ALA A 418 -7.57 7.19 14.97
C ALA A 418 -7.66 6.49 16.34
N LYS A 419 -8.48 5.44 16.48
CA LYS A 419 -8.58 4.63 17.70
C LYS A 419 -7.25 3.89 17.97
N ILE A 420 -6.69 3.20 16.98
CA ILE A 420 -5.46 2.41 17.14
C ILE A 420 -4.17 3.24 17.23
N ALA A 421 -4.15 4.48 16.73
CA ALA A 421 -2.96 5.35 16.74
C ALA A 421 -2.46 5.71 18.16
N VAL A 422 -3.22 5.40 19.21
CA VAL A 422 -2.79 5.51 20.62
C VAL A 422 -1.77 4.42 20.99
N HIS A 423 -1.88 3.23 20.38
CA HIS A 423 -1.06 2.06 20.69
C HIS A 423 -0.09 1.66 19.56
N THR A 424 -0.16 2.36 18.42
CA THR A 424 0.50 1.96 17.17
C THR A 424 1.07 3.17 16.43
N ASP A 425 2.16 2.99 15.69
CA ASP A 425 2.75 4.02 14.84
C ASP A 425 1.98 4.22 13.50
N THR A 426 0.67 3.90 13.47
CA THR A 426 -0.13 4.04 12.24
C THR A 426 -0.42 5.51 11.95
N ILE A 427 0.22 6.02 10.90
CA ILE A 427 0.08 7.40 10.44
C ILE A 427 -0.62 7.39 9.08
N TYR A 428 -1.77 8.07 8.99
CA TYR A 428 -2.45 8.33 7.72
C TYR A 428 -2.54 9.85 7.48
N THR A 429 -1.71 10.36 6.57
CA THR A 429 -1.65 11.79 6.23
C THR A 429 -1.42 11.98 4.72
N HIS A 430 -1.64 13.21 4.23
CA HIS A 430 -1.31 13.58 2.85
C HIS A 430 0.20 13.38 2.50
N LYS A 431 1.10 13.39 3.49
CA LYS A 431 2.56 13.28 3.27
C LYS A 431 3.11 11.86 3.45
N PHE A 432 2.53 11.09 4.37
CA PHE A 432 3.00 9.76 4.73
C PHE A 432 1.81 8.87 5.13
N GLN A 433 1.88 7.61 4.69
CA GLN A 433 0.92 6.54 4.96
C GLN A 433 1.72 5.36 5.51
N SER A 434 1.37 4.85 6.69
CA SER A 434 2.00 3.64 7.23
C SER A 434 1.58 2.41 6.42
N PRO A 435 2.40 1.35 6.34
CA PRO A 435 2.10 0.19 5.50
C PRO A 435 0.79 -0.51 5.89
N GLU A 436 0.40 -0.47 7.16
CA GLU A 436 -0.87 -0.98 7.68
C GLU A 436 -2.06 -0.23 7.05
N THR A 437 -2.00 1.11 7.01
CA THR A 437 -3.06 1.93 6.41
C THR A 437 -3.18 1.66 4.91
N VAL A 438 -2.05 1.48 4.20
CA VAL A 438 -2.03 1.12 2.78
C VAL A 438 -2.64 -0.26 2.53
N LEU A 439 -2.34 -1.26 3.37
CA LEU A 439 -2.91 -2.61 3.28
C LEU A 439 -4.44 -2.62 3.43
N ILE A 440 -4.98 -1.82 4.36
CA ILE A 440 -6.43 -1.70 4.58
C ILE A 440 -7.11 -0.92 3.46
N LEU A 441 -6.56 0.22 3.02
CA LEU A 441 -7.15 1.00 1.94
C LEU A 441 -7.10 0.24 0.60
N ARG A 442 -6.05 -0.55 0.36
CA ARG A 442 -5.96 -1.45 -0.79
C ARG A 442 -7.09 -2.49 -0.80
N ALA A 443 -7.45 -3.06 0.34
CA ALA A 443 -8.57 -4.00 0.45
C ALA A 443 -9.93 -3.37 0.06
N LEU A 444 -10.06 -2.05 0.19
CA LEU A 444 -11.27 -1.28 -0.15
C LEU A 444 -11.26 -0.67 -1.56
N SER A 445 -10.13 -0.74 -2.28
CA SER A 445 -9.90 -0.09 -3.58
C SER A 445 -10.94 -0.41 -4.66
N ASN A 446 -11.58 -1.58 -4.61
CA ASN A 446 -12.69 -1.94 -5.50
C ASN A 446 -13.90 -1.00 -5.31
N PHE A 447 -14.25 -0.66 -4.07
CA PHE A 447 -15.35 0.29 -3.81
C PHE A 447 -14.95 1.74 -4.12
N GLU A 448 -13.68 2.12 -3.89
CA GLU A 448 -13.16 3.42 -4.31
C GLU A 448 -13.27 3.59 -5.84
N SER A 449 -12.81 2.61 -6.61
CA SER A 449 -12.88 2.62 -8.08
C SER A 449 -14.33 2.72 -8.60
N LEU A 450 -15.27 2.01 -7.97
CA LEU A 450 -16.70 2.10 -8.30
C LEU A 450 -17.29 3.48 -7.94
N TYR A 451 -16.91 4.07 -6.80
CA TYR A 451 -17.30 5.42 -6.41
C TYR A 451 -16.75 6.47 -7.37
N LEU A 452 -15.45 6.42 -7.68
CA LEU A 452 -14.76 7.33 -8.61
C LEU A 452 -15.34 7.25 -10.02
N SER A 453 -15.63 6.04 -10.52
CA SER A 453 -16.31 5.82 -11.80
C SER A 453 -17.70 6.45 -11.81
N ARG A 454 -18.48 6.30 -10.73
CA ARG A 454 -19.81 6.91 -10.61
C ARG A 454 -19.77 8.43 -10.50
N SER A 455 -18.81 8.99 -9.77
CA SER A 455 -18.57 10.43 -9.69
C SER A 455 -18.23 11.01 -11.07
N ALA A 456 -17.29 10.38 -11.79
CA ALA A 456 -16.94 10.75 -13.17
C ALA A 456 -18.14 10.63 -14.12
N ASN A 457 -18.92 9.55 -14.05
CA ASN A 457 -20.12 9.38 -14.88
C ASN A 457 -21.18 10.45 -14.60
N LYS A 458 -21.39 10.83 -13.33
CA LYS A 458 -22.31 11.91 -12.94
C LYS A 458 -21.86 13.28 -13.45
N LEU A 459 -20.55 13.58 -13.37
CA LEU A 459 -19.99 14.80 -13.98
C LEU A 459 -20.15 14.80 -15.50
N ASN A 460 -19.83 13.67 -16.15
CA ASN A 460 -20.00 13.49 -17.59
C ASN A 460 -21.47 13.59 -18.03
N GLU A 461 -22.41 13.14 -17.20
CA GLU A 461 -23.85 13.28 -17.43
C GLU A 461 -24.28 14.75 -17.31
N THR A 462 -23.85 15.50 -16.28
CA THR A 462 -24.17 16.93 -16.18
C THR A 462 -23.58 17.76 -17.32
N VAL A 463 -22.37 17.43 -17.78
CA VAL A 463 -21.76 17.99 -19.00
C VAL A 463 -22.55 17.59 -20.25
N GLY A 464 -23.00 16.33 -20.35
CA GLY A 464 -23.81 15.83 -21.45
C GLY A 464 -25.17 16.51 -21.55
N GLN A 465 -25.85 16.71 -20.41
CA GLN A 465 -27.12 17.42 -20.31
C GLN A 465 -26.96 18.90 -20.67
N ALA A 466 -25.89 19.56 -20.18
CA ALA A 466 -25.56 20.94 -20.54
C ALA A 466 -25.36 21.14 -22.05
N LEU A 467 -24.76 20.16 -22.73
CA LEU A 467 -24.45 20.21 -24.16
C LEU A 467 -25.51 19.54 -25.07
N ALA A 468 -26.59 19.00 -24.50
CA ALA A 468 -27.59 18.20 -25.23
C ALA A 468 -28.33 18.99 -26.33
N GLY A 469 -28.44 20.32 -26.20
CA GLY A 469 -29.08 21.19 -27.19
C GLY A 469 -28.26 21.42 -28.47
N GLY A 470 -26.96 21.05 -28.47
CA GLY A 470 -26.07 21.16 -29.62
C GLY A 470 -26.04 22.57 -30.23
N THR A 471 -25.93 22.65 -31.56
CA THR A 471 -25.93 23.94 -32.29
C THR A 471 -27.29 24.64 -32.36
N ARG A 472 -28.39 23.93 -32.04
CA ARG A 472 -29.75 24.52 -32.06
C ARG A 472 -30.10 25.26 -30.77
N ASN A 473 -29.56 24.80 -29.65
CA ASN A 473 -29.69 25.45 -28.35
C ASN A 473 -28.35 25.28 -27.60
N PRO A 474 -27.37 26.15 -27.90
CA PRO A 474 -26.04 26.06 -27.29
C PRO A 474 -26.12 26.36 -25.79
N PRO A 475 -25.15 25.87 -25.00
CA PRO A 475 -25.14 26.08 -23.55
C PRO A 475 -24.95 27.56 -23.21
N GLY A 476 -25.50 28.01 -22.08
CA GLY A 476 -25.38 29.38 -21.60
C GLY A 476 -25.02 29.48 -20.11
N VAL A 477 -25.45 30.58 -19.50
CA VAL A 477 -25.14 30.96 -18.11
C VAL A 477 -25.55 29.86 -17.11
N THR A 478 -26.79 29.38 -17.23
CA THR A 478 -27.38 28.40 -16.31
C THR A 478 -26.60 27.10 -16.33
N GLU A 479 -26.28 26.60 -17.52
CA GLU A 479 -25.57 25.34 -17.73
C GLU A 479 -24.14 25.43 -17.20
N GLY A 480 -23.44 26.55 -17.43
CA GLY A 480 -22.07 26.76 -16.96
C GLY A 480 -21.98 26.80 -15.44
N THR A 481 -22.95 27.47 -14.79
CA THR A 481 -23.04 27.45 -13.32
C THR A 481 -23.44 26.09 -12.75
N ASN A 482 -24.24 25.31 -13.47
CA ASN A 482 -24.64 23.96 -13.06
C ASN A 482 -23.49 22.96 -13.14
N VAL A 483 -22.70 22.98 -14.23
CA VAL A 483 -21.49 22.15 -14.36
C VAL A 483 -20.47 22.48 -13.28
N ALA A 484 -20.18 23.78 -13.05
CA ALA A 484 -19.28 24.17 -11.97
C ALA A 484 -19.81 23.72 -10.59
N ARG A 485 -21.11 23.88 -10.31
CA ARG A 485 -21.71 23.39 -9.06
C ARG A 485 -21.59 21.87 -8.92
N ALA A 486 -21.73 21.10 -10.01
CA ALA A 486 -21.55 19.66 -9.99
C ALA A 486 -20.11 19.29 -9.59
N VAL A 487 -19.10 19.92 -10.19
CA VAL A 487 -17.67 19.72 -9.83
C VAL A 487 -17.42 20.05 -8.35
N VAL A 488 -17.92 21.19 -7.86
CA VAL A 488 -17.76 21.56 -6.43
C VAL A 488 -18.43 20.54 -5.50
N ASN A 489 -19.65 20.11 -5.81
CA ASN A 489 -20.38 19.13 -4.99
C ASN A 489 -19.65 17.78 -4.89
N GLU A 490 -19.03 17.31 -5.98
CA GLU A 490 -18.25 16.06 -5.95
C GLU A 490 -16.96 16.24 -5.14
N LEU A 491 -16.24 17.35 -5.32
CA LEU A 491 -15.04 17.67 -4.54
C LEU A 491 -15.34 17.80 -3.04
N ASP A 492 -16.41 18.51 -2.65
CA ASP A 492 -16.83 18.65 -1.24
C ASP A 492 -17.20 17.29 -0.62
N SER A 493 -17.79 16.38 -1.40
CA SER A 493 -18.13 15.02 -0.91
C SER A 493 -16.89 14.19 -0.54
N ALA A 494 -15.74 14.49 -1.15
CA ALA A 494 -14.45 13.84 -0.91
C ALA A 494 -13.50 14.66 -0.01
N ARG A 495 -13.80 15.95 0.26
CA ARG A 495 -12.91 16.93 0.91
C ARG A 495 -12.35 16.53 2.28
N PHE A 496 -13.02 15.62 3.00
CA PHE A 496 -12.57 15.11 4.29
C PHE A 496 -11.34 14.17 4.19
N ASP A 497 -11.04 13.63 3.01
CA ASP A 497 -9.90 12.75 2.77
C ASP A 497 -8.92 13.34 1.72
N PRO A 498 -7.62 13.48 2.05
CA PRO A 498 -6.64 14.11 1.16
C PRO A 498 -6.28 13.32 -0.10
N LEU A 499 -6.57 12.02 -0.18
CA LEU A 499 -6.26 11.20 -1.36
C LEU A 499 -7.46 11.13 -2.31
N LEU A 500 -8.64 10.85 -1.76
CA LEU A 500 -9.91 10.77 -2.46
C LEU A 500 -10.25 12.09 -3.15
N VAL A 501 -10.07 13.24 -2.48
CA VAL A 501 -10.31 14.55 -3.12
C VAL A 501 -9.36 14.78 -4.31
N ARG A 502 -8.14 14.26 -4.28
CA ARG A 502 -7.19 14.33 -5.41
C ARG A 502 -7.57 13.37 -6.54
N SER A 503 -8.11 12.20 -6.23
CA SER A 503 -8.68 11.27 -7.22
C SER A 503 -9.93 11.85 -7.89
N VAL A 504 -10.84 12.46 -7.13
CA VAL A 504 -12.02 13.16 -7.66
C VAL A 504 -11.61 14.37 -8.49
N ALA A 505 -10.60 15.15 -8.08
CA ALA A 505 -10.09 16.28 -8.87
C ALA A 505 -9.55 15.85 -10.25
N LYS A 506 -8.83 14.71 -10.34
CA LYS A 506 -8.37 14.15 -11.63
C LYS A 506 -9.54 13.76 -12.54
N ASN A 507 -10.59 13.16 -11.97
CA ASN A 507 -11.80 12.84 -12.71
C ASN A 507 -12.52 14.10 -13.20
N ALA A 508 -12.61 15.14 -12.36
CA ALA A 508 -13.18 16.43 -12.74
C ALA A 508 -12.41 17.09 -13.88
N VAL A 509 -11.06 17.12 -13.86
CA VAL A 509 -10.23 17.56 -15.00
C VAL A 509 -10.61 16.82 -16.28
N THR A 510 -10.72 15.49 -16.20
CA THR A 510 -11.06 14.66 -17.38
C THR A 510 -12.43 15.00 -17.95
N SER A 511 -13.43 15.24 -17.10
CA SER A 511 -14.77 15.70 -17.50
C SER A 511 -14.76 17.11 -18.09
N LEU A 512 -13.97 18.03 -17.55
CA LEU A 512 -13.84 19.41 -18.03
C LEU A 512 -13.10 19.50 -19.36
N ASP A 513 -12.03 18.73 -19.55
CA ASP A 513 -11.31 18.68 -20.83
C ASP A 513 -12.17 18.01 -21.93
N MET A 514 -12.96 16.99 -21.58
CA MET A 514 -13.99 16.44 -22.48
C MET A 514 -15.06 17.48 -22.82
N MET A 515 -15.49 18.30 -21.85
CA MET A 515 -16.45 19.39 -22.07
C MET A 515 -15.88 20.41 -23.08
N LEU A 516 -14.64 20.87 -22.89
CA LEU A 516 -13.96 21.78 -23.84
C LEU A 516 -13.87 21.18 -25.24
N THR A 517 -13.51 19.89 -25.34
CA THR A 517 -13.42 19.15 -26.61
C THR A 517 -14.78 19.06 -27.34
N ARG A 518 -15.89 18.96 -26.60
CA ARG A 518 -17.25 18.94 -27.17
C ARG A 518 -17.78 20.33 -27.53
N ILE A 519 -17.21 21.39 -26.96
CA ILE A 519 -17.61 22.78 -27.24
C ILE A 519 -16.94 23.32 -28.49
N ASP A 520 -15.68 22.93 -28.76
CA ASP A 520 -14.94 23.40 -29.95
C ASP A 520 -15.71 23.29 -31.29
N PRO A 521 -16.40 22.17 -31.62
CA PRO A 521 -17.20 22.07 -32.85
C PRO A 521 -18.53 22.85 -32.83
N LEU A 522 -18.95 23.40 -31.69
CA LEU A 522 -20.13 24.28 -31.59
C LEU A 522 -19.77 25.75 -31.89
N VAL A 523 -18.49 26.12 -31.84
CA VAL A 523 -18.01 27.49 -32.09
C VAL A 523 -18.06 27.79 -33.59
N VAL A 524 -18.78 28.85 -33.96
CA VAL A 524 -18.82 29.32 -35.35
C VAL A 524 -17.61 30.24 -35.60
N ARG A 525 -16.81 29.92 -36.61
CA ARG A 525 -15.56 30.65 -36.94
C ARG A 525 -15.55 31.32 -38.32
N ASP A 526 -16.71 31.36 -39.00
CA ASP A 526 -16.85 31.95 -40.33
C ASP A 526 -17.07 33.47 -40.27
N ARG A 527 -17.24 34.12 -41.43
CA ARG A 527 -17.49 35.57 -41.49
C ARG A 527 -18.82 35.97 -40.82
N SER A 528 -19.82 35.08 -40.76
CA SER A 528 -21.13 35.40 -40.16
C SER A 528 -21.03 35.64 -38.64
N ALA A 529 -20.09 34.97 -37.96
CA ALA A 529 -19.83 35.14 -36.54
C ALA A 529 -19.23 36.52 -36.16
N VAL A 530 -18.67 37.27 -37.12
CA VAL A 530 -17.99 38.57 -36.87
C VAL A 530 -18.55 39.73 -37.72
N SER A 531 -19.63 39.50 -38.48
CA SER A 531 -20.20 40.51 -39.38
C SER A 531 -21.10 41.51 -38.63
N LEU A 532 -20.71 42.79 -38.58
CA LEU A 532 -21.47 43.87 -37.92
C LEU A 532 -22.44 44.57 -38.89
N VAL A 533 -23.09 43.79 -39.76
CA VAL A 533 -23.99 44.25 -40.83
C VAL A 533 -25.40 43.72 -40.57
N GLY A 534 -26.39 44.63 -40.56
CA GLY A 534 -27.78 44.33 -40.25
C GLY A 534 -28.30 45.12 -39.05
N PRO A 535 -29.62 45.09 -38.77
CA PRO A 535 -30.23 45.82 -37.67
C PRO A 535 -30.12 45.10 -36.31
N THR A 536 -29.84 43.80 -36.30
CA THR A 536 -29.75 42.95 -35.09
C THR A 536 -28.52 42.06 -35.13
N ALA A 537 -28.12 41.51 -33.97
CA ALA A 537 -27.08 40.48 -33.92
C ALA A 537 -27.46 39.24 -34.76
N SER A 538 -26.47 38.61 -35.40
CA SER A 538 -26.67 37.35 -36.15
C SER A 538 -26.85 36.16 -35.20
N VAL A 539 -27.51 35.10 -35.66
CA VAL A 539 -27.69 33.86 -34.86
C VAL A 539 -26.33 33.30 -34.43
N GLN A 540 -25.32 33.36 -35.31
CA GLN A 540 -23.98 32.87 -35.05
C GLN A 540 -23.24 33.70 -33.99
N GLN A 541 -23.48 35.01 -33.94
CA GLN A 541 -22.99 35.89 -32.86
C GLN A 541 -23.64 35.53 -31.52
N ILE A 542 -24.95 35.31 -31.50
CA ILE A 542 -25.70 34.90 -30.31
C ILE A 542 -25.20 33.53 -29.82
N THR A 543 -25.00 32.56 -30.71
CA THR A 543 -24.44 31.23 -30.40
C THR A 543 -23.06 31.33 -29.75
N ASN A 544 -22.13 32.07 -30.35
CA ASN A 544 -20.79 32.25 -29.78
C ASN A 544 -20.85 33.00 -28.43
N GLY A 545 -21.70 34.01 -28.29
CA GLY A 545 -21.93 34.72 -27.03
C GLY A 545 -22.44 33.79 -25.92
N GLN A 546 -23.40 32.91 -26.22
CA GLN A 546 -23.90 31.89 -25.29
C GLN A 546 -22.78 30.93 -24.84
N ILE A 547 -21.98 30.39 -25.77
CA ILE A 547 -20.83 29.52 -25.47
C ILE A 547 -19.79 30.23 -24.59
N VAL A 548 -19.48 31.50 -24.90
CA VAL A 548 -18.57 32.32 -24.08
C VAL A 548 -19.12 32.50 -22.66
N ASN A 549 -20.42 32.79 -22.51
CA ASN A 549 -21.06 32.92 -21.20
C ASN A 549 -20.99 31.61 -20.40
N PHE A 550 -21.25 30.47 -21.05
CA PHE A 550 -21.13 29.14 -20.44
C PHE A 550 -19.72 28.91 -19.87
N LEU A 551 -18.70 29.09 -20.72
CA LEU A 551 -17.30 28.88 -20.33
C LEU A 551 -16.88 29.85 -19.21
N TYR A 552 -17.22 31.12 -19.33
CA TYR A 552 -16.88 32.13 -18.33
C TYR A 552 -17.50 31.87 -16.96
N HIS A 553 -18.80 31.55 -16.89
CA HIS A 553 -19.46 31.32 -15.61
C HIS A 553 -19.06 29.98 -14.97
N CYS A 554 -18.60 29.02 -15.77
CA CYS A 554 -17.94 27.82 -15.27
C CYS A 554 -16.57 28.17 -14.69
N TRP A 555 -15.71 28.82 -15.48
CA TRP A 555 -14.35 29.27 -15.10
C TRP A 555 -14.34 30.11 -13.82
N THR A 556 -15.15 31.17 -13.76
CA THR A 556 -15.20 32.12 -12.63
C THR A 556 -15.55 31.44 -11.30
N ARG A 557 -16.33 30.34 -11.34
CA ARG A 557 -16.65 29.54 -10.16
C ARG A 557 -15.51 28.60 -9.79
N LEU A 558 -14.91 27.92 -10.77
CA LEU A 558 -13.81 26.99 -10.53
C LEU A 558 -12.52 27.69 -10.10
N GLN A 559 -12.27 28.92 -10.57
CA GLN A 559 -11.11 29.73 -10.16
C GLN A 559 -11.13 30.04 -8.64
N LYS A 560 -12.31 30.19 -8.04
CA LYS A 560 -12.47 30.45 -6.58
C LYS A 560 -12.04 29.27 -5.70
N LEU A 561 -11.93 28.07 -6.27
CA LEU A 561 -11.42 26.89 -5.55
C LEU A 561 -9.97 27.07 -5.08
N ALA A 562 -9.22 28.02 -5.65
CA ALA A 562 -7.88 28.41 -5.20
C ALA A 562 -7.82 28.82 -3.72
N SER A 563 -8.88 29.42 -3.19
CA SER A 563 -8.97 29.83 -1.78
C SER A 563 -9.68 28.82 -0.87
N GLU A 564 -10.36 27.83 -1.43
CA GLU A 564 -11.21 26.89 -0.69
C GLU A 564 -10.54 25.51 -0.47
N TYR A 565 -9.62 25.14 -1.34
CA TYR A 565 -8.93 23.84 -1.37
C TYR A 565 -7.41 23.98 -1.21
N THR A 566 -6.76 22.92 -0.72
CA THR A 566 -5.30 22.85 -0.60
C THR A 566 -4.63 23.02 -1.98
N GLU A 567 -3.47 23.68 -2.00
CA GLU A 567 -2.68 23.90 -3.22
C GLU A 567 -2.41 22.62 -4.02
N SER A 568 -2.18 21.48 -3.37
CA SER A 568 -1.98 20.17 -4.02
C SER A 568 -3.21 19.62 -4.76
N VAL A 569 -4.42 20.10 -4.44
CA VAL A 569 -5.67 19.77 -5.13
C VAL A 569 -5.93 20.80 -6.23
N TYR A 570 -5.78 22.09 -5.92
CA TYR A 570 -6.00 23.16 -6.89
C TYR A 570 -5.00 23.08 -8.06
N ALA A 571 -3.74 22.70 -7.81
CA ALA A 571 -2.73 22.47 -8.85
C ALA A 571 -3.11 21.37 -9.86
N ILE A 572 -3.96 20.42 -9.48
CA ILE A 572 -4.50 19.38 -10.40
C ILE A 572 -5.56 20.01 -11.32
N LEU A 573 -6.45 20.85 -10.77
CA LEU A 573 -7.54 21.48 -11.51
C LEU A 573 -7.07 22.64 -12.40
N LYS A 574 -6.04 23.37 -11.98
CA LYS A 574 -5.57 24.61 -12.59
C LYS A 574 -5.35 24.54 -14.11
N PRO A 575 -4.71 23.52 -14.70
CA PRO A 575 -4.50 23.48 -16.15
C PRO A 575 -5.81 23.48 -16.96
N SER A 576 -6.84 22.76 -16.50
CA SER A 576 -8.15 22.72 -17.17
C SER A 576 -8.92 24.04 -16.99
N ILE A 577 -8.80 24.67 -15.81
CA ILE A 577 -9.34 26.01 -15.54
C ILE A 577 -8.68 27.07 -16.44
N ASP A 578 -7.35 27.07 -16.55
CA ASP A 578 -6.61 28.00 -17.41
C ASP A 578 -6.95 27.76 -18.90
N ASN A 579 -7.07 26.50 -19.34
CA ASN A 579 -7.53 26.15 -20.68
C ASN A 579 -8.95 26.69 -20.97
N MET A 580 -9.86 26.65 -19.99
CA MET A 580 -11.21 27.19 -20.11
C MET A 580 -11.19 28.72 -20.27
N GLN A 581 -10.26 29.41 -19.60
CA GLN A 581 -10.05 30.86 -19.78
C GLN A 581 -9.61 31.18 -21.22
N LEU A 582 -8.58 30.49 -21.69
CA LEU A 582 -8.06 30.65 -23.05
C LEU A 582 -9.11 30.28 -24.11
N ALA A 583 -9.96 29.30 -23.85
CA ALA A 583 -11.03 28.90 -24.76
C ALA A 583 -12.04 30.03 -24.99
N PHE A 584 -12.56 30.68 -23.93
CA PHE A 584 -13.53 31.75 -24.13
C PHE A 584 -12.89 33.01 -24.73
N GLN A 585 -11.64 33.34 -24.38
CA GLN A 585 -10.88 34.44 -24.97
C GLN A 585 -10.73 34.26 -26.49
N ARG A 586 -10.30 33.08 -26.94
CA ARG A 586 -10.16 32.75 -28.38
C ARG A 586 -11.46 32.87 -29.18
N ILE A 587 -12.63 32.70 -28.55
CA ILE A 587 -13.93 32.85 -29.22
C ILE A 587 -14.30 34.33 -29.36
N ILE A 588 -13.95 35.18 -28.39
CA ILE A 588 -14.35 36.60 -28.37
C ILE A 588 -13.36 37.56 -29.06
N ASP A 589 -12.06 37.26 -29.05
CA ASP A 589 -11.04 38.13 -29.65
C ASP A 589 -11.29 38.48 -31.14
N PRO A 590 -11.78 37.56 -32.01
CA PRO A 590 -12.15 37.89 -33.39
C PRO A 590 -13.29 38.92 -33.47
N MET A 591 -14.25 38.89 -32.56
CA MET A 591 -15.35 39.86 -32.49
C MET A 591 -14.85 41.24 -32.06
N LEU A 592 -14.03 41.32 -31.01
CA LEU A 592 -13.43 42.58 -30.55
C LEU A 592 -12.56 43.20 -31.65
N THR A 593 -11.81 42.37 -32.38
CA THR A 593 -11.01 42.80 -33.54
C THR A 593 -11.88 43.31 -34.69
N ALA A 594 -13.02 42.66 -34.98
CA ALA A 594 -13.96 43.13 -35.98
C ALA A 594 -14.59 44.48 -35.60
N ILE A 595 -15.00 44.66 -34.33
CA ILE A 595 -15.50 45.95 -33.82
C ILE A 595 -14.49 47.07 -34.05
N ARG A 596 -13.23 46.87 -33.63
CA ARG A 596 -12.15 47.85 -33.85
C ARG A 596 -11.96 48.18 -35.34
N ARG A 597 -11.91 47.16 -36.20
CA ARG A 597 -11.71 47.34 -37.65
C ARG A 597 -12.84 48.11 -38.33
N GLU A 598 -14.11 47.77 -38.04
CA GLU A 598 -15.26 48.46 -38.64
C GLU A 598 -15.35 49.91 -38.14
N VAL A 599 -15.07 50.17 -36.85
CA VAL A 599 -14.98 51.54 -36.29
C VAL A 599 -13.89 52.36 -36.99
N ALA A 600 -12.67 51.83 -37.12
CA ALA A 600 -11.57 52.52 -37.79
C ALA A 600 -11.89 52.80 -39.27
N ALA A 601 -12.49 51.85 -39.99
CA ALA A 601 -12.92 52.03 -41.37
C ALA A 601 -14.01 53.11 -41.52
N ILE A 602 -14.89 53.27 -40.52
CA ILE A 602 -15.87 54.36 -40.50
C ILE A 602 -15.19 55.71 -40.26
N ILE A 603 -14.29 55.81 -39.27
CA ILE A 603 -13.54 57.03 -38.94
C ILE A 603 -12.71 57.51 -40.14
N ALA A 604 -12.03 56.60 -40.85
CA ALA A 604 -11.23 56.92 -42.02
C ALA A 604 -12.02 57.61 -43.16
N ARG A 605 -13.36 57.49 -43.19
CA ARG A 605 -14.21 58.22 -44.15
C ARG A 605 -14.24 59.73 -43.90
N LEU A 606 -13.71 60.23 -42.78
CA LEU A 606 -13.44 61.64 -42.54
C LEU A 606 -12.72 62.30 -43.73
N HIS A 607 -11.70 61.64 -44.29
CA HIS A 607 -10.88 62.17 -45.40
C HIS A 607 -11.64 62.25 -46.75
N ARG A 608 -12.87 61.74 -46.82
CA ARG A 608 -13.76 61.91 -47.98
C ARG A 608 -14.65 63.16 -47.85
N VAL A 609 -14.64 63.83 -46.70
CA VAL A 609 -15.39 65.07 -46.45
C VAL A 609 -14.50 66.25 -46.82
N ASP A 610 -15.00 67.13 -47.68
CA ASP A 610 -14.29 68.36 -48.05
C ASP A 610 -14.44 69.44 -46.96
N LEU A 611 -13.53 69.40 -45.99
CA LEU A 611 -13.46 70.31 -44.85
C LEU A 611 -12.99 71.74 -45.23
N SER A 612 -12.77 72.04 -46.52
CA SER A 612 -12.42 73.39 -46.99
C SER A 612 -13.61 74.24 -47.42
N LYS A 613 -14.75 73.62 -47.75
CA LYS A 613 -15.94 74.33 -48.27
C LYS A 613 -16.76 74.97 -47.16
N SER A 614 -17.31 76.16 -47.43
CA SER A 614 -18.33 76.75 -46.57
C SER A 614 -19.61 75.91 -46.63
N ILE A 615 -20.22 75.66 -45.48
CA ILE A 615 -21.49 74.93 -45.40
C ILE A 615 -22.61 75.85 -45.93
N ASP A 616 -23.42 75.35 -46.86
CA ASP A 616 -24.58 76.09 -47.37
C ASP A 616 -25.57 76.38 -46.22
N SER A 617 -25.83 77.66 -45.97
CA SER A 617 -26.63 78.17 -44.84
C SER A 617 -28.10 77.70 -44.84
N MET A 618 -28.53 76.93 -45.84
CA MET A 618 -29.86 76.32 -45.92
C MET A 618 -29.89 74.91 -45.29
N THR A 619 -28.74 74.26 -45.09
CA THR A 619 -28.62 73.04 -44.28
C THR A 619 -28.31 73.43 -42.84
N GLY A 620 -29.15 72.96 -41.90
CA GLY A 620 -29.21 73.51 -40.53
C GLY A 620 -27.87 73.58 -39.80
N LEU A 621 -27.61 74.76 -39.23
CA LEU A 621 -26.44 75.11 -38.41
C LEU A 621 -26.17 74.03 -37.34
N GLY A 622 -25.01 73.37 -37.41
CA GLY A 622 -24.47 72.52 -36.33
C GLY A 622 -24.77 71.01 -36.41
N GLY A 623 -25.37 70.48 -37.47
CA GLY A 623 -25.55 69.03 -37.63
C GLY A 623 -24.24 68.25 -37.79
N ALA A 624 -24.12 67.08 -37.17
CA ALA A 624 -22.94 66.22 -37.29
C ALA A 624 -22.79 65.57 -38.68
N SER A 625 -21.54 65.23 -39.02
CA SER A 625 -21.13 64.66 -40.31
C SER A 625 -21.71 63.27 -40.56
N ILE A 626 -21.89 62.90 -41.83
CA ILE A 626 -22.46 61.59 -42.23
C ILE A 626 -21.64 60.43 -41.65
N TYR A 627 -20.30 60.48 -41.74
CA TYR A 627 -19.45 59.41 -41.18
C TYR A 627 -19.56 59.32 -39.64
N MET A 628 -19.83 60.44 -38.96
CA MET A 628 -20.00 60.46 -37.50
C MET A 628 -21.35 59.86 -37.12
N LYS A 629 -22.44 60.19 -37.81
CA LYS A 629 -23.75 59.54 -37.62
C LYS A 629 -23.67 58.02 -37.82
N ASP A 630 -22.99 57.57 -38.87
CA ASP A 630 -22.73 56.15 -39.10
C ASP A 630 -21.90 55.50 -37.96
N LEU A 631 -20.94 56.24 -37.38
CA LEU A 631 -20.13 55.77 -36.24
C LEU A 631 -20.99 55.65 -34.98
N VAL A 632 -21.80 56.67 -34.68
CA VAL A 632 -22.73 56.72 -33.55
C VAL A 632 -23.74 55.57 -33.65
N GLU A 633 -24.32 55.34 -34.82
CA GLU A 633 -25.20 54.21 -35.09
C GLU A 633 -24.47 52.87 -34.90
N LYS A 634 -23.22 52.74 -35.38
CA LYS A 634 -22.44 51.50 -35.21
C LYS A 634 -22.08 51.21 -33.75
N LEU A 635 -21.69 52.23 -32.97
CA LEU A 635 -21.43 52.12 -31.54
C LEU A 635 -22.71 51.79 -30.76
N ALA A 636 -23.85 52.42 -31.13
CA ALA A 636 -25.15 52.10 -30.57
C ALA A 636 -25.56 50.65 -30.85
N PHE A 637 -25.35 50.15 -32.08
CA PHE A 637 -25.57 48.75 -32.44
C PHE A 637 -24.70 47.80 -31.62
N VAL A 638 -23.39 48.07 -31.48
CA VAL A 638 -22.49 47.25 -30.64
C VAL A 638 -22.98 47.20 -29.20
N LYS A 639 -23.45 48.33 -28.64
CA LYS A 639 -24.03 48.40 -27.28
C LYS A 639 -25.38 47.67 -27.15
N ALA A 640 -26.24 47.79 -28.16
CA ALA A 640 -27.62 47.33 -28.09
C ALA A 640 -27.78 45.84 -28.39
N GLU A 641 -26.98 45.33 -29.34
CA GLU A 641 -27.15 44.02 -29.96
C GLU A 641 -25.97 43.07 -29.67
N ILE A 642 -24.72 43.52 -29.80
CA ILE A 642 -23.56 42.63 -29.68
C ILE A 642 -23.19 42.37 -28.21
N LEU A 643 -22.85 43.42 -27.45
CA LEU A 643 -22.41 43.27 -26.06
C LEU A 643 -23.42 42.54 -25.15
N PRO A 644 -24.75 42.71 -25.30
CA PRO A 644 -25.72 41.99 -24.46
C PRO A 644 -25.80 40.48 -24.71
N THR A 645 -25.26 39.97 -25.82
CA THR A 645 -25.09 38.51 -26.01
C THR A 645 -24.00 37.93 -25.10
N ILE A 646 -23.16 38.78 -24.50
CA ILE A 646 -21.95 38.42 -23.76
C ILE A 646 -22.04 38.95 -22.30
N ASN A 647 -22.68 38.17 -21.45
CA ASN A 647 -23.00 38.49 -20.06
C ASN A 647 -21.85 38.13 -19.09
N ILE A 648 -20.70 38.81 -19.23
CA ILE A 648 -19.49 38.52 -18.45
C ILE A 648 -19.30 39.51 -17.27
N GLY A 649 -20.05 40.61 -17.24
CA GLY A 649 -20.00 41.58 -16.15
C GLY A 649 -18.75 42.46 -16.21
N GLU A 650 -17.82 42.32 -15.28
CA GLU A 650 -16.65 43.22 -15.15
C GLU A 650 -15.71 43.18 -16.37
N ILE A 651 -15.48 42.02 -16.98
CA ILE A 651 -14.64 41.92 -18.18
C ILE A 651 -15.29 42.63 -19.37
N THR A 652 -16.63 42.57 -19.50
CA THR A 652 -17.34 43.34 -20.54
C THR A 652 -17.08 44.85 -20.36
N LYS A 653 -16.94 45.35 -19.12
CA LYS A 653 -16.60 46.75 -18.84
C LYS A 653 -15.17 47.09 -19.26
N SER A 654 -14.19 46.22 -18.99
CA SER A 654 -12.81 46.45 -19.44
C SER A 654 -12.68 46.45 -20.97
N TRP A 655 -13.45 45.61 -21.67
CA TRP A 655 -13.53 45.64 -23.13
C TRP A 655 -14.19 46.91 -23.67
N VAL A 656 -15.26 47.40 -23.04
CA VAL A 656 -15.90 48.67 -23.40
C VAL A 656 -14.90 49.83 -23.26
N VAL A 657 -14.16 49.91 -22.15
CA VAL A 657 -13.10 50.92 -21.96
C VAL A 657 -12.02 50.79 -23.04
N SER A 658 -11.53 49.58 -23.32
CA SER A 658 -10.54 49.34 -24.39
C SER A 658 -11.04 49.74 -25.78
N ILE A 659 -12.32 49.51 -26.09
CA ILE A 659 -12.95 49.95 -27.34
C ILE A 659 -13.01 51.48 -27.38
N VAL A 660 -13.42 52.14 -26.29
CA VAL A 660 -13.51 53.61 -26.19
C VAL A 660 -12.13 54.27 -26.36
N GLN A 661 -11.09 53.77 -25.69
CA GLN A 661 -9.71 54.22 -25.85
C GLN A 661 -9.25 54.11 -27.31
N TYR A 662 -9.48 52.95 -27.93
CA TYR A 662 -9.17 52.73 -29.35
C TYR A 662 -9.93 53.70 -30.26
N VAL A 663 -11.25 53.89 -30.08
CA VAL A 663 -12.05 54.84 -30.88
C VAL A 663 -11.47 56.25 -30.78
N ILE A 664 -11.14 56.71 -29.57
CA ILE A 664 -10.60 58.05 -29.34
C ILE A 664 -9.24 58.21 -30.00
N ARG A 665 -8.29 57.29 -29.76
CA ARG A 665 -6.94 57.33 -30.34
C ARG A 665 -6.99 57.34 -31.87
N THR A 666 -7.77 56.43 -32.47
CA THR A 666 -7.96 56.37 -33.93
C THR A 666 -8.60 57.66 -34.47
N PHE A 667 -9.62 58.20 -33.80
CA PHE A 667 -10.28 59.45 -34.21
C PHE A 667 -9.35 60.66 -34.13
N VAL A 668 -8.63 60.83 -33.02
CA VAL A 668 -7.66 61.92 -32.82
C VAL A 668 -6.56 61.86 -33.90
N LEU A 669 -6.03 60.67 -34.19
CA LEU A 669 -5.03 60.48 -35.26
C LEU A 669 -5.58 60.88 -36.64
N HIS A 670 -6.77 60.41 -37.02
CA HIS A 670 -7.40 60.78 -38.30
C HIS A 670 -7.73 62.29 -38.38
N VAL A 671 -8.23 62.91 -37.31
CA VAL A 671 -8.49 64.36 -37.29
C VAL A 671 -7.19 65.17 -37.41
N SER A 672 -6.10 64.72 -36.78
CA SER A 672 -4.82 65.45 -36.79
C SER A 672 -4.20 65.58 -38.19
N ILE A 673 -4.51 64.66 -39.11
CA ILE A 673 -4.02 64.64 -40.50
C ILE A 673 -5.07 65.10 -41.53
N ALA A 674 -6.22 65.62 -41.09
CA ALA A 674 -7.31 66.02 -41.98
C ALA A 674 -6.97 67.28 -42.79
N LYS A 675 -6.70 67.13 -44.10
CA LYS A 675 -6.30 68.19 -45.03
C LYS A 675 -7.12 68.07 -46.33
N PRO A 676 -7.63 69.17 -46.94
CA PRO A 676 -7.56 70.57 -46.50
C PRO A 676 -8.53 70.91 -45.35
N LEU A 677 -8.18 71.88 -44.51
CA LEU A 677 -8.94 72.28 -43.32
C LEU A 677 -9.26 73.79 -43.32
N GLY A 678 -10.52 74.15 -43.55
CA GLY A 678 -11.04 75.52 -43.45
C GLY A 678 -11.70 75.85 -42.11
N GLU A 679 -12.18 77.09 -41.93
CA GLU A 679 -12.87 77.52 -40.70
C GLU A 679 -14.19 76.77 -40.47
N SER A 680 -14.97 76.56 -41.53
CA SER A 680 -16.16 75.70 -41.52
C SER A 680 -15.82 74.27 -41.11
N GLY A 681 -14.73 73.70 -41.67
CA GLY A 681 -14.23 72.37 -41.31
C GLY A 681 -13.83 72.26 -39.83
N LYS A 682 -13.17 73.27 -39.27
CA LYS A 682 -12.86 73.32 -37.83
C LYS A 682 -14.13 73.30 -36.98
N LEU A 683 -15.14 74.11 -37.32
CA LEU A 683 -16.43 74.10 -36.62
C LEU A 683 -17.14 72.75 -36.74
N GLN A 684 -17.15 72.15 -37.93
CA GLN A 684 -17.73 70.82 -38.17
C GLN A 684 -17.05 69.75 -37.30
N LEU A 685 -15.71 69.73 -37.26
CA LEU A 685 -14.94 68.84 -36.38
C LEU A 685 -15.30 69.02 -34.90
N THR A 686 -15.53 70.25 -34.43
CA THR A 686 -15.99 70.44 -33.03
C THR A 686 -17.40 69.90 -32.78
N SER A 687 -18.28 69.90 -33.78
CA SER A 687 -19.60 69.27 -33.67
C SER A 687 -19.45 67.75 -33.61
N ASP A 688 -18.69 67.16 -34.54
CA ASP A 688 -18.39 65.73 -34.61
C ASP A 688 -17.72 65.23 -33.31
N MET A 689 -16.76 65.98 -32.74
CA MET A 689 -16.16 65.69 -31.43
C MET A 689 -17.20 65.66 -30.29
N THR A 690 -18.20 66.55 -30.34
CA THR A 690 -19.26 66.61 -29.31
C THR A 690 -20.22 65.42 -29.44
N GLU A 691 -20.56 65.02 -30.66
CA GLU A 691 -21.38 63.83 -30.91
C GLU A 691 -20.63 62.55 -30.53
N LEU A 692 -19.33 62.47 -30.81
CA LEU A 692 -18.46 61.38 -30.40
C LEU A 692 -18.36 61.26 -28.87
N GLU A 693 -18.10 62.37 -28.15
CA GLU A 693 -18.12 62.38 -26.68
C GLU A 693 -19.46 61.85 -26.12
N PHE A 694 -20.58 62.28 -26.71
CA PHE A 694 -21.91 61.81 -26.31
C PHE A 694 -22.10 60.32 -26.59
N ALA A 695 -21.67 59.82 -27.74
CA ALA A 695 -21.80 58.41 -28.12
C ALA A 695 -20.90 57.47 -27.29
N LEU A 696 -19.68 57.89 -26.96
CA LEU A 696 -18.78 57.15 -26.09
C LEU A 696 -19.31 57.12 -24.64
N ASN A 697 -19.85 58.24 -24.15
CA ASN A 697 -20.56 58.28 -22.86
C ASN A 697 -21.77 57.35 -22.87
N ALA A 698 -22.58 57.40 -23.92
CA ALA A 698 -23.70 56.49 -24.11
C ALA A 698 -23.24 55.02 -24.15
N LEU A 699 -22.09 54.69 -24.77
CA LEU A 699 -21.54 53.33 -24.79
C LEU A 699 -21.13 52.84 -23.39
N MET A 700 -20.52 53.70 -22.56
CA MET A 700 -20.02 53.37 -21.22
C MET A 700 -21.12 53.24 -20.15
N VAL A 701 -22.30 53.84 -20.34
CA VAL A 701 -23.42 53.73 -19.37
C VAL A 701 -23.98 52.31 -19.30
N ASP A 702 -23.81 51.66 -18.14
CA ASP A 702 -24.36 50.33 -17.83
C ASP A 702 -25.91 50.34 -17.80
N ARG A 703 -26.57 49.28 -18.30
CA ARG A 703 -28.06 49.20 -18.34
C ARG A 703 -28.70 49.18 -16.95
N GLY A 704 -27.94 48.90 -15.89
CA GLY A 704 -28.45 48.68 -14.52
C GLY A 704 -28.36 49.85 -13.55
N GLN A 705 -27.72 50.99 -13.88
CA GLN A 705 -27.60 52.12 -12.95
C GLN A 705 -28.33 53.38 -13.42
N ASN A 706 -29.31 53.83 -12.64
CA ASN A 706 -29.99 55.13 -12.79
C ASN A 706 -29.10 56.35 -12.42
N LYS A 707 -27.78 56.17 -12.26
CA LYS A 707 -26.84 57.29 -12.14
C LYS A 707 -26.58 57.85 -13.53
N ARG A 708 -26.96 59.12 -13.74
CA ARG A 708 -26.59 59.87 -14.95
C ARG A 708 -25.08 60.06 -15.00
N GLY A 709 -24.42 59.43 -15.97
CA GLY A 709 -23.02 59.63 -16.31
C GLY A 709 -22.26 58.33 -16.51
N GLY A 710 -21.87 58.04 -17.76
CA GLY A 710 -20.73 57.19 -18.04
C GLY A 710 -19.47 57.99 -17.72
N ASP A 711 -18.58 57.42 -16.91
CA ASP A 711 -17.43 58.14 -16.40
C ASP A 711 -16.27 58.11 -17.41
N LEU A 712 -16.28 59.04 -18.37
CA LEU A 712 -15.21 59.19 -19.35
C LEU A 712 -13.86 59.57 -18.72
N GLU A 713 -13.82 60.02 -17.46
CA GLU A 713 -12.56 60.30 -16.77
C GLU A 713 -11.79 58.99 -16.48
N THR A 714 -12.48 57.85 -16.37
CA THR A 714 -11.85 56.51 -16.26
C THR A 714 -11.06 56.08 -17.50
N VAL A 715 -11.31 56.71 -18.66
CA VAL A 715 -10.54 56.51 -19.89
C VAL A 715 -9.14 57.14 -19.77
N GLY A 716 -8.98 58.13 -18.89
CA GLY A 716 -7.68 58.66 -18.47
C GLY A 716 -7.08 59.65 -19.48
N GLU A 717 -6.05 59.21 -20.19
CA GLU A 717 -5.22 60.08 -21.04
C GLU A 717 -5.81 60.31 -22.42
N ASP A 718 -6.33 59.28 -23.09
CA ASP A 718 -6.95 59.40 -24.42
C ASP A 718 -8.10 60.44 -24.42
N TYR A 719 -8.94 60.43 -23.39
CA TYR A 719 -10.02 61.40 -23.25
C TYR A 719 -9.51 62.83 -22.97
N ARG A 720 -8.42 62.98 -22.21
CA ARG A 720 -7.74 64.29 -22.06
C ARG A 720 -7.19 64.78 -23.40
N THR A 721 -6.63 63.90 -24.22
CA THR A 721 -6.19 64.21 -25.58
C THR A 721 -7.35 64.66 -26.47
N LEU A 722 -8.49 63.96 -26.44
CA LEU A 722 -9.70 64.40 -27.19
C LEU A 722 -10.16 65.80 -26.75
N ARG A 723 -10.18 66.07 -25.44
CA ARG A 723 -10.53 67.39 -24.89
C ARG A 723 -9.55 68.47 -25.32
N ALA A 724 -8.24 68.19 -25.29
CA ALA A 724 -7.18 69.13 -25.66
C ALA A 724 -7.08 69.37 -27.18
N LEU A 725 -7.57 68.44 -28.02
CA LEU A 725 -7.64 68.62 -29.47
C LEU A 725 -8.60 69.75 -29.88
N ARG A 726 -9.64 70.01 -29.09
CA ARG A 726 -10.67 71.01 -29.41
C ARG A 726 -10.12 72.46 -29.46
N PRO A 727 -9.37 72.96 -28.45
CA PRO A 727 -8.73 74.28 -28.55
C PRO A 727 -7.61 74.33 -29.59
N LEU A 728 -6.86 73.22 -29.81
CA LEU A 728 -5.76 73.15 -30.80
C LEU A 728 -6.20 73.61 -32.20
N LEU A 729 -7.44 73.29 -32.62
CA LEU A 729 -7.98 73.71 -33.92
C LEU A 729 -7.99 75.24 -34.12
N PHE A 730 -8.13 76.00 -33.05
CA PHE A 730 -8.29 77.47 -33.05
C PHE A 730 -7.09 78.26 -32.55
N LEU A 731 -6.04 77.60 -32.01
CA LEU A 731 -4.80 78.27 -31.62
C LEU A 731 -4.14 79.00 -32.82
N GLU A 732 -3.49 80.12 -32.54
CA GLU A 732 -2.64 80.83 -33.51
C GLU A 732 -1.34 80.05 -33.77
N ASN A 733 -0.70 80.26 -34.92
CA ASN A 733 0.54 79.53 -35.29
C ASN A 733 1.65 79.67 -34.25
N SER A 734 1.82 80.87 -33.68
CA SER A 734 2.77 81.20 -32.61
C SER A 734 2.58 80.35 -31.35
N GLN A 735 1.34 79.95 -31.05
CA GLN A 735 0.95 79.23 -29.84
C GLN A 735 1.17 77.71 -29.98
N LEU A 736 1.30 77.18 -31.20
CA LEU A 736 1.42 75.73 -31.46
C LEU A 736 2.73 75.12 -30.95
N ALA A 737 3.78 75.92 -30.79
CA ALA A 737 5.09 75.46 -30.30
C ALA A 737 5.29 75.64 -28.78
N GLU A 738 4.34 76.28 -28.08
CA GLU A 738 4.46 76.60 -26.65
C GLU A 738 3.77 75.52 -25.78
N PRO A 739 4.51 74.75 -24.95
CA PRO A 739 3.96 73.60 -24.21
C PRO A 739 2.76 73.90 -23.30
N LYS A 740 2.61 75.15 -22.83
CA LYS A 740 1.46 75.62 -22.04
C LYS A 740 0.12 75.54 -22.79
N TYR A 741 0.10 75.62 -24.11
CA TYR A 741 -1.13 75.59 -24.92
C TYR A 741 -1.39 74.23 -25.58
N THR A 742 -0.37 73.37 -25.67
CA THR A 742 -0.46 72.01 -26.21
C THR A 742 -0.44 70.92 -25.14
N ALA A 743 -0.51 71.29 -23.85
CA ALA A 743 -0.54 70.35 -22.74
C ALA A 743 -1.69 69.33 -22.85
N GLY A 744 -1.37 68.04 -22.68
CA GLY A 744 -2.33 66.94 -22.80
C GLY A 744 -2.52 66.39 -24.22
N LEU A 745 -1.75 66.85 -25.20
CA LEU A 745 -1.68 66.29 -26.55
C LEU A 745 -0.35 65.55 -26.77
N PRO A 746 -0.36 64.36 -27.42
CA PRO A 746 0.86 63.74 -27.91
C PRO A 746 1.55 64.66 -28.92
N PRO A 747 2.90 64.81 -28.89
CA PRO A 747 3.61 65.72 -29.80
C PRO A 747 3.36 65.45 -31.28
N LEU A 748 3.14 64.17 -31.64
CA LEU A 748 2.81 63.75 -33.00
C LEU A 748 1.52 64.44 -33.53
N ILE A 749 0.50 64.60 -32.68
CA ILE A 749 -0.77 65.27 -33.03
C ILE A 749 -0.55 66.76 -33.30
N VAL A 750 0.31 67.40 -32.52
CA VAL A 750 0.69 68.81 -32.72
C VAL A 750 1.47 68.97 -34.04
N LEU A 751 2.41 68.07 -34.32
CA LEU A 751 3.20 68.06 -35.56
C LEU A 751 2.31 67.85 -36.80
N HIS A 752 1.38 66.91 -36.76
CA HIS A 752 0.41 66.72 -37.85
C HIS A 752 -0.41 67.98 -38.12
N HIS A 753 -0.91 68.65 -37.07
CA HIS A 753 -1.71 69.86 -37.21
C HIS A 753 -0.92 71.05 -37.77
N ILE A 754 0.37 71.18 -37.41
CA ILE A 754 1.29 72.14 -38.03
C ILE A 754 1.41 71.84 -39.54
N LEU A 755 1.59 70.58 -39.93
CA LEU A 755 1.70 70.18 -41.34
C LEU A 755 0.39 70.35 -42.13
N VAL A 756 -0.78 70.09 -41.52
CA VAL A 756 -2.11 70.34 -42.12
C VAL A 756 -2.27 71.81 -42.52
N ARG A 757 -1.85 72.75 -41.65
CA ARG A 757 -1.91 74.20 -41.87
C ARG A 757 -0.88 74.71 -42.89
N SER A 758 0.19 73.96 -43.12
CA SER A 758 1.31 74.34 -44.00
C SER A 758 1.09 73.94 -45.48
N PRO A 759 1.86 74.48 -46.44
CA PRO A 759 1.89 73.94 -47.82
C PRO A 759 2.59 72.57 -47.91
N ILE A 760 3.24 72.09 -46.85
CA ILE A 760 4.04 70.84 -46.86
C ILE A 760 3.09 69.63 -46.95
N PRO A 761 3.37 68.62 -47.79
CA PRO A 761 2.62 67.36 -47.80
C PRO A 761 2.77 66.60 -46.47
N LEU A 762 1.74 65.87 -46.08
CA LEU A 762 1.75 65.04 -44.87
C LEU A 762 2.61 63.78 -45.08
N PRO A 763 3.07 63.11 -44.01
CA PRO A 763 3.94 61.92 -44.13
C PRO A 763 3.35 60.83 -45.01
N HIS A 764 2.05 60.54 -44.88
CA HIS A 764 1.37 59.57 -45.73
C HIS A 764 1.45 59.94 -47.22
N SER A 765 1.26 61.22 -47.56
CA SER A 765 1.28 61.71 -48.94
C SER A 765 2.70 61.66 -49.54
N LEU A 766 3.73 61.90 -48.72
CA LEU A 766 5.15 61.79 -49.11
C LEU A 766 5.55 60.34 -49.43
N HIS A 767 5.00 59.36 -48.70
CA HIS A 767 5.30 57.94 -48.88
C HIS A 767 4.32 57.20 -49.80
N GLY A 768 3.30 57.89 -50.33
CA GLY A 768 2.28 57.30 -51.21
C GLY A 768 1.26 56.40 -50.50
N TRP A 769 1.16 56.50 -49.18
CA TRP A 769 0.21 55.73 -48.35
C TRP A 769 -1.17 56.40 -48.30
N GLN A 770 -2.21 55.58 -48.18
CA GLN A 770 -3.54 56.05 -47.78
C GLN A 770 -3.52 56.50 -46.31
N GLU A 771 -4.43 57.40 -45.92
CA GLU A 771 -4.49 57.95 -44.56
C GLU A 771 -4.77 56.84 -43.52
N ALA A 772 -5.58 55.84 -43.89
CA ALA A 772 -5.85 54.68 -43.05
C ALA A 772 -4.64 53.72 -42.91
N GLU A 773 -3.78 53.63 -43.93
CA GLU A 773 -2.54 52.86 -43.86
C GLU A 773 -1.53 53.57 -42.93
N TYR A 774 -1.49 54.90 -42.98
CA TYR A 774 -0.65 55.70 -42.11
C TYR A 774 -1.08 55.64 -40.63
N VAL A 775 -2.37 55.82 -40.34
CA VAL A 775 -2.87 55.70 -38.96
C VAL A 775 -2.61 54.30 -38.40
N ARG A 776 -2.77 53.26 -39.23
CA ARG A 776 -2.40 51.90 -38.84
C ARG A 776 -0.88 51.73 -38.62
N TRP A 777 -0.04 52.31 -39.46
CA TRP A 777 1.41 52.29 -39.30
C TRP A 777 1.82 52.95 -37.97
N VAL A 778 1.25 54.11 -37.64
CA VAL A 778 1.47 54.81 -36.35
C VAL A 778 1.01 53.97 -35.15
N ASP A 779 -0.06 53.18 -35.29
CA ASP A 779 -0.50 52.25 -34.24
C ASP A 779 0.40 51.01 -34.08
N GLU A 780 1.16 50.63 -35.12
CA GLU A 780 2.06 49.47 -35.13
C GLU A 780 3.52 49.83 -34.78
N HIS A 781 3.89 51.11 -34.72
CA HIS A 781 5.27 51.61 -34.49
C HIS A 781 5.38 52.49 -33.23
N SER A 782 6.61 52.78 -32.80
CA SER A 782 6.87 53.66 -31.66
C SER A 782 6.73 55.15 -32.00
N ASP A 783 6.41 55.97 -30.99
CA ASP A 783 6.30 57.43 -31.18
C ASP A 783 7.60 58.05 -31.73
N ALA A 784 8.77 57.51 -31.34
CA ALA A 784 10.06 57.95 -31.85
C ALA A 784 10.23 57.68 -33.36
N GLU A 785 9.78 56.52 -33.84
CA GLU A 785 9.76 56.21 -35.28
C GLU A 785 8.81 57.16 -36.02
N ALA A 786 7.64 57.47 -35.45
CA ALA A 786 6.72 58.45 -36.03
C ALA A 786 7.31 59.89 -36.06
N TRP A 787 8.05 60.31 -35.03
CA TRP A 787 8.73 61.61 -35.01
C TRP A 787 9.87 61.68 -36.04
N THR A 788 10.69 60.63 -36.16
CA THR A 788 11.76 60.58 -37.17
C THR A 788 11.20 60.56 -38.59
N LEU A 789 10.05 59.93 -38.82
CA LEU A 789 9.35 59.99 -40.12
C LEU A 789 8.97 61.44 -40.47
N VAL A 790 8.38 62.19 -39.52
CA VAL A 790 8.05 63.61 -39.70
C VAL A 790 9.31 64.46 -39.92
N GLU A 791 10.37 64.26 -39.13
CA GLU A 791 11.65 64.95 -39.26
C GLU A 791 12.30 64.71 -40.65
N SER A 792 12.22 63.47 -41.15
CA SER A 792 12.73 63.12 -42.48
C SER A 792 11.91 63.76 -43.61
N GLY A 793 10.58 63.86 -43.47
CA GLY A 793 9.70 64.53 -44.43
C GLY A 793 9.97 66.04 -44.51
N LEU A 794 10.19 66.70 -43.37
CA LEU A 794 10.58 68.11 -43.30
C LEU A 794 11.93 68.36 -44.01
N ALA A 795 12.96 67.56 -43.71
CA ALA A 795 14.28 67.67 -44.34
C ALA A 795 14.25 67.38 -45.85
N HIS A 796 13.41 66.45 -46.30
CA HIS A 796 13.18 66.17 -47.71
C HIS A 796 12.54 67.38 -48.43
N TRP A 797 11.54 68.01 -47.81
CA TRP A 797 10.88 69.19 -48.37
C TRP A 797 11.82 70.40 -48.46
N GLU A 798 12.61 70.69 -47.43
CA GLU A 798 13.64 71.75 -47.42
C GLU A 798 14.64 71.61 -48.59
N LYS A 799 15.01 70.37 -48.92
CA LYS A 799 15.94 70.07 -50.01
C LYS A 799 15.34 70.32 -51.40
N ILE A 800 14.04 70.12 -51.56
CA ILE A 800 13.31 70.32 -52.84
C ILE A 800 12.91 71.78 -53.01
N SER A 801 12.32 72.41 -51.99
CA SER A 801 11.89 73.82 -52.06
C SER A 801 13.04 74.83 -52.18
N GLY A 802 14.29 74.37 -52.04
CA GLY A 802 15.48 75.11 -52.43
C GLY A 802 15.49 75.60 -53.89
N SER A 803 14.70 75.01 -54.79
CA SER A 803 14.64 75.39 -56.21
C SER A 803 13.48 76.31 -56.62
N GLU A 804 12.43 76.49 -55.81
CA GLU A 804 11.23 77.25 -56.20
C GLU A 804 10.85 78.34 -55.16
N GLY A 805 10.97 79.60 -55.56
CA GLY A 805 11.14 80.72 -54.62
C GLY A 805 9.89 81.35 -53.98
N LYS A 806 8.67 80.87 -54.23
CA LYS A 806 7.42 81.52 -53.73
C LYS A 806 6.74 80.84 -52.55
N GLU A 807 6.69 79.52 -52.51
CA GLU A 807 6.04 78.79 -51.38
C GLU A 807 6.95 78.69 -50.14
N LYS A 808 8.26 78.88 -50.34
CA LYS A 808 9.31 78.75 -49.33
C LYS A 808 9.10 79.62 -48.09
N ALA A 809 8.85 80.92 -48.27
CA ALA A 809 8.75 81.86 -47.15
C ALA A 809 7.58 81.56 -46.19
N VAL A 810 6.49 80.99 -46.70
CA VAL A 810 5.34 80.57 -45.90
C VAL A 810 5.64 79.25 -45.18
N ALA A 811 6.30 78.29 -45.84
CA ALA A 811 6.69 77.03 -45.23
C ALA A 811 7.76 77.17 -44.14
N ASP A 812 8.72 78.11 -44.29
CA ASP A 812 9.81 78.37 -43.36
C ASP A 812 9.32 78.76 -41.93
N GLU A 813 8.07 79.22 -41.78
CA GLU A 813 7.41 79.42 -40.47
C GLU A 813 7.04 78.07 -39.84
N TYR A 814 6.28 77.24 -40.57
CA TYR A 814 5.79 75.95 -40.09
C TYR A 814 6.93 74.95 -39.82
N ILE A 815 8.01 74.99 -40.62
CA ILE A 815 9.23 74.18 -40.39
C ILE A 815 9.87 74.53 -39.05
N ARG A 816 9.98 75.83 -38.73
CA ARG A 816 10.52 76.28 -37.43
C ARG A 816 9.63 75.84 -36.27
N LEU A 817 8.31 75.99 -36.40
CA LEU A 817 7.35 75.51 -35.39
C LEU A 817 7.47 73.99 -35.16
N ALA A 818 7.52 73.19 -36.23
CA ALA A 818 7.65 71.74 -36.14
C ALA A 818 8.99 71.31 -35.51
N ARG A 819 10.11 71.95 -35.89
CA ARG A 819 11.42 71.70 -35.28
C ARG A 819 11.47 72.10 -33.81
N THR A 820 10.79 73.17 -33.39
CA THR A 820 10.67 73.53 -31.96
C THR A 820 9.89 72.47 -31.18
N VAL A 821 8.78 71.97 -31.72
CA VAL A 821 8.02 70.87 -31.10
C VAL A 821 8.85 69.58 -31.01
N LEU A 822 9.62 69.23 -32.06
CA LEU A 822 10.55 68.09 -32.04
C LEU A 822 11.72 68.29 -31.04
N GLY A 823 12.16 69.53 -30.83
CA GLY A 823 13.18 69.87 -29.83
C GLY A 823 12.68 69.65 -28.40
N ASN A 824 11.50 70.18 -28.07
CA ASN A 824 10.81 70.04 -26.78
C ASN A 824 10.46 68.59 -26.36
N VAL A 825 10.79 67.60 -27.20
CA VAL A 825 10.53 66.16 -27.00
C VAL A 825 11.83 65.35 -26.92
N LYS A 826 12.96 65.95 -27.31
CA LYS A 826 14.31 65.36 -27.21
C LYS A 826 15.03 65.78 -25.90
N ASP A 827 14.52 66.81 -25.23
CA ASP A 827 14.86 67.24 -23.86
C ASP A 827 13.91 66.62 -22.81
#